data_AF-A0A9W8YMR3-F1
#
_entry.id   AF-A0A9W8YMR3-F1
#
_cell.length_a   1.000
_cell.length_b   1.000
_cell.length_c   1.000
_cell.angle_alpha   90.00
_cell.angle_beta   90.00
_cell.angle_gamma   90.00
#
_symmetry.space_group_name_H-M   'P 1'
#
loop_
_entity.id
_entity.type
_entity.pdbx_description
1 polymer ?
#
loop_
_entity_poly.entity_id
_entity_poly.type
_entity_poly.pdbx_seq_one_letter_code
_entity_poly.pdbx_strand_id
1 'polypeptide(L)'
;MFSHILSFLATQFSIFDATASPLDSSQPSWPNGPFTTSESWILDASNNNVTYAGVNWPGAAETMVPEGLQYQSVETIVSKIKSLGMNSIRLTYATELIDQIYDNNMTDVPIRTAFTTALGLSNGTRVFESVVAKNPTFGNGTTRLQVYDAIAAECARQQIYVHLDNHISKGSWCCDPFDGNTWWNDTYFSPTNWTRGLSYMANHGRSWSNLMSMSLYNELRPPLSDSGLLGNYTWEVWYNQIKRGSSAINSANPDVLIFLSGLNGDTDLQPVVDGTALLPSNATFRRLDFSGYENKLVLELHSYDIVFKVDTCPLYNANLFEMGYSAVKGNAINRFPVVMTEWGFTQDATTWKNGTYATCVQNFLRNEVPGAGWMVWAIGGSYYIRQGKQDSDESWGLLNHDWSDWRSPDYINGGLKPLVPLIMRSPALLATAASLVGLTRATNSTNCNVEAIQAALPSNATVLNVTSVPEGGSFGQGADDIPYPTNPTNLTSLCAVIVNASSSAESSFTFGLFLPDTWNSRFLAVGNGGFAGGINWLSMGDGPPYGFATVSTDTGHNGSFLDMSFALNSTERKADWGYRAMHESIVMAKSIVSSYYGSAPMYSYFTGCSTGGRQAMKEVQMFPEDFDGVMAGCPSWWTTHQQTWQLEVGLINLPENTSHYIHPDTFDWISDQVIAQCDSSDGIEDGIIMDPKKCDLYLEAMLCSPNSTTTCLTADQIRTLEALYRPLAFDNNTWAYPNFGVGSEAQMASSFGDVGTNAPSLYGTQYVQYMVVNDPTWDFNDFSYDIIQQADAINPGNASANDFDLSAFHARGGKLLQYHGYADGLIPTDASVYLYRQILSTMYGQHGVEVDDWYRFFLVPGMHHCQQSVGDAPWLFGGSGQTQNLVPAQAAGTVEGLRDEEHDALLALMKWVEEGKAPERIVATKFVNDTVALGVQRQRPLCPFPRYASYVGSGNVSEAASWECVDKAGI
;
A
#
# COMPACT_ATOMS: atom_id res chain seq x y z
N MET A 1 41.97 26.10 47.12
CA MET A 1 42.82 27.25 46.73
C MET A 1 42.60 27.55 45.26
N PHE A 2 43.04 28.72 44.77
CA PHE A 2 42.96 29.19 43.38
C PHE A 2 43.37 28.09 42.36
N SER A 3 42.70 27.84 41.22
CA SER A 3 42.10 28.67 40.15
C SER A 3 43.07 28.97 38.99
N HIS A 4 42.57 28.90 37.74
CA HIS A 4 43.16 29.43 36.48
C HIS A 4 44.40 28.67 35.90
N ILE A 5 44.75 28.67 34.59
CA ILE A 5 44.12 29.20 33.35
C ILE A 5 44.66 28.53 32.03
N LEU A 6 43.87 28.61 30.95
CA LEU A 6 44.07 28.41 29.48
C LEU A 6 45.34 27.75 28.81
N SER A 7 45.02 26.80 27.89
CA SER A 7 45.25 26.78 26.41
C SER A 7 46.57 26.36 25.68
N PHE A 8 46.39 25.32 24.84
CA PHE A 8 46.74 25.17 23.38
C PHE A 8 48.18 24.88 22.85
N LEU A 9 48.23 23.85 21.97
CA LEU A 9 49.21 23.54 20.88
C LEU A 9 50.67 23.15 21.29
N ALA A 10 51.46 22.32 20.59
CA ALA A 10 51.30 21.24 19.57
C ALA A 10 52.72 20.58 19.36
N THR A 11 53.03 19.53 18.57
CA THR A 11 52.34 18.61 17.62
C THR A 11 53.21 17.33 17.41
N GLN A 12 52.63 16.21 16.93
CA GLN A 12 53.31 15.02 16.31
C GLN A 12 54.21 14.16 17.24
N PHE A 13 54.35 12.83 17.08
CA PHE A 13 54.36 11.97 15.88
C PHE A 13 53.47 10.70 15.98
N SER A 14 53.18 10.07 14.84
CA SER A 14 52.22 8.96 14.64
C SER A 14 52.87 7.57 14.44
N ILE A 15 52.05 6.62 13.95
CA ILE A 15 52.29 5.24 13.40
C ILE A 15 51.96 4.13 14.44
N PHE A 16 51.00 3.21 14.20
CA PHE A 16 50.11 3.03 13.03
C PHE A 16 48.70 2.46 13.37
N ASP A 17 47.95 2.09 12.32
CA ASP A 17 46.50 1.84 12.23
C ASP A 17 45.96 0.52 12.78
N ALA A 18 44.66 0.54 13.13
CA ALA A 18 43.71 -0.52 12.78
C ALA A 18 42.44 0.15 12.22
N THR A 19 41.97 -0.28 11.04
CA THR A 19 40.92 0.44 10.29
C THR A 19 39.51 0.10 10.77
N ALA A 20 38.88 1.02 11.49
CA ALA A 20 37.42 1.06 11.60
C ALA A 20 36.86 1.83 10.39
N SER A 21 35.96 1.22 9.62
CA SER A 21 35.16 1.96 8.63
C SER A 21 34.30 3.01 9.34
N PRO A 22 34.14 4.22 8.79
CA PRO A 22 33.25 5.22 9.38
C PRO A 22 31.81 4.72 9.36
N LEU A 23 31.05 5.05 10.40
CA LEU A 23 29.59 4.94 10.38
C LEU A 23 29.06 5.93 9.34
N ASP A 24 28.50 5.45 8.24
CA ASP A 24 28.02 6.31 7.16
C ASP A 24 26.65 6.90 7.53
N SER A 25 26.68 8.11 8.09
CA SER A 25 25.53 8.76 8.69
C SER A 25 24.81 9.68 7.69
N SER A 26 24.11 9.10 6.72
CA SER A 26 23.30 9.85 5.74
C SER A 26 21.93 9.22 5.44
N GLN A 27 21.13 8.96 6.49
CA GLN A 27 19.67 8.98 6.32
C GLN A 27 19.25 10.46 6.09
N PRO A 28 18.58 10.81 4.99
CA PRO A 28 18.26 12.21 4.68
C PRO A 28 17.29 12.81 5.68
N SER A 29 17.74 13.83 6.41
CA SER A 29 16.81 14.70 7.13
C SER A 29 16.03 15.56 6.14
N TRP A 30 14.72 15.66 6.34
CA TRP A 30 13.87 16.67 5.68
C TRP A 30 14.59 18.03 5.70
N PRO A 31 14.68 18.76 4.57
CA PRO A 31 13.80 18.72 3.40
C PRO A 31 14.21 17.79 2.25
N ASN A 32 15.27 16.97 2.38
CA ASN A 32 15.77 16.08 1.32
C ASN A 32 16.12 16.79 -0.03
N GLY A 33 16.26 18.11 -0.04
CA GLY A 33 16.68 18.89 -1.20
C GLY A 33 18.21 18.96 -1.39
N PRO A 34 18.70 19.49 -2.53
CA PRO A 34 17.93 19.98 -3.67
C PRO A 34 17.27 18.86 -4.46
N PHE A 35 16.15 19.16 -5.11
CA PHE A 35 15.48 18.20 -6.01
C PHE A 35 16.06 18.27 -7.42
N THR A 36 15.92 17.16 -8.16
CA THR A 36 16.30 17.04 -9.58
C THR A 36 15.16 16.39 -10.38
N THR A 37 15.31 16.23 -11.69
CA THR A 37 14.34 15.59 -12.57
C THR A 37 14.99 14.60 -13.52
N SER A 38 14.43 13.38 -13.59
CA SER A 38 14.90 12.28 -14.43
C SER A 38 13.71 11.67 -15.18
N GLU A 39 13.80 11.58 -16.50
CA GLU A 39 12.66 11.26 -17.38
C GLU A 39 11.40 12.06 -17.00
N SER A 40 10.40 11.38 -16.44
CA SER A 40 9.10 11.93 -16.05
C SER A 40 8.92 12.15 -14.55
N TRP A 41 9.99 12.02 -13.77
CA TRP A 41 9.96 12.00 -12.30
C TRP A 41 10.74 13.15 -11.69
N ILE A 42 10.23 13.69 -10.59
CA ILE A 42 10.97 14.61 -9.72
C ILE A 42 11.62 13.77 -8.64
N LEU A 43 12.91 13.96 -8.39
CA LEU A 43 13.69 13.14 -7.48
C LEU A 43 14.27 13.98 -6.32
N ASP A 44 14.25 13.43 -5.10
CA ASP A 44 14.95 14.02 -3.96
C ASP A 44 16.48 13.83 -4.06
N ALA A 45 17.24 14.42 -3.14
CA ALA A 45 18.70 14.31 -3.08
C ALA A 45 19.21 12.89 -2.78
N SER A 46 18.32 11.90 -2.62
CA SER A 46 18.63 10.46 -2.50
C SER A 46 17.91 9.64 -3.57
N ASN A 47 17.52 10.28 -4.68
CA ASN A 47 16.95 9.66 -5.87
C ASN A 47 15.56 8.98 -5.65
N ASN A 48 14.84 9.35 -4.58
CA ASN A 48 13.45 8.92 -4.35
C ASN A 48 12.47 9.81 -5.13
N ASN A 49 11.38 9.26 -5.66
CA ASN A 49 10.36 10.04 -6.38
C ASN A 49 9.57 10.97 -5.43
N VAL A 50 9.41 12.23 -5.81
CA VAL A 50 8.71 13.28 -5.03
C VAL A 50 7.48 13.77 -5.80
N THR A 51 6.32 13.21 -5.48
CA THR A 51 5.04 13.74 -5.95
C THR A 51 4.66 14.97 -5.12
N TYR A 52 4.55 16.13 -5.76
CA TYR A 52 3.95 17.32 -5.13
C TYR A 52 2.45 17.09 -4.94
N ALA A 53 1.96 17.24 -3.71
CA ALA A 53 0.53 17.26 -3.39
C ALA A 53 0.26 18.47 -2.50
N GLY A 54 -0.45 19.46 -3.04
CA GLY A 54 -0.47 20.80 -2.45
C GLY A 54 -1.64 21.67 -2.84
N VAL A 55 -1.49 22.96 -2.56
CA VAL A 55 -2.55 23.95 -2.73
C VAL A 55 -1.97 25.34 -3.03
N ASN A 56 -2.68 26.12 -3.82
CA ASN A 56 -2.36 27.52 -4.09
C ASN A 56 -2.73 28.40 -2.89
N TRP A 57 -1.78 29.22 -2.43
CA TRP A 57 -1.99 30.27 -1.43
C TRP A 57 -1.77 31.64 -2.10
N PRO A 58 -2.85 32.36 -2.44
CA PRO A 58 -2.74 33.65 -3.11
C PRO A 58 -2.00 34.70 -2.26
N GLY A 59 -1.01 35.37 -2.84
CA GLY A 59 -0.31 36.52 -2.27
C GLY A 59 0.09 37.60 -3.27
N ALA A 60 -0.31 37.45 -4.55
CA ALA A 60 0.03 38.33 -5.66
C ALA A 60 -0.97 39.47 -5.95
N ALA A 61 -2.08 39.57 -5.18
CA ALA A 61 -3.12 40.60 -5.35
C ALA A 61 -2.62 42.01 -4.96
N GLU A 62 -3.49 43.03 -5.02
CA GLU A 62 -3.18 44.45 -4.81
C GLU A 62 -2.42 44.77 -3.49
N THR A 63 -2.57 43.95 -2.44
CA THR A 63 -1.83 44.08 -1.17
C THR A 63 -0.40 43.57 -1.26
N MET A 64 -0.12 42.61 -2.14
CA MET A 64 1.11 41.81 -2.18
C MET A 64 1.45 41.16 -0.82
N VAL A 65 0.42 40.80 -0.05
CA VAL A 65 0.49 40.06 1.22
C VAL A 65 -0.38 38.80 1.07
N PRO A 66 0.11 37.61 1.45
CA PRO A 66 -0.68 36.38 1.39
C PRO A 66 -2.00 36.45 2.15
N GLU A 67 -3.05 35.94 1.50
CA GLU A 67 -4.44 36.08 1.91
C GLU A 67 -4.77 35.34 3.21
N GLY A 68 -5.86 35.75 3.87
CA GLY A 68 -6.45 35.06 5.04
C GLY A 68 -5.87 35.43 6.40
N LEU A 69 -4.74 36.15 6.45
CA LEU A 69 -4.05 36.49 7.71
C LEU A 69 -4.85 37.45 8.62
N GLN A 70 -5.91 38.08 8.13
CA GLN A 70 -6.87 38.84 8.95
C GLN A 70 -7.78 37.94 9.78
N TYR A 71 -7.95 36.69 9.37
CA TYR A 71 -8.81 35.71 10.03
C TYR A 71 -8.03 34.66 10.83
N GLN A 72 -6.85 34.23 10.37
CA GLN A 72 -6.07 33.18 11.01
C GLN A 72 -4.58 33.54 11.12
N SER A 73 -3.85 32.82 11.99
CA SER A 73 -2.39 32.91 12.02
C SER A 73 -1.79 32.12 10.86
N VAL A 74 -0.53 32.45 10.50
CA VAL A 74 0.27 31.64 9.56
C VAL A 74 0.30 30.17 10.01
N GLU A 75 0.56 29.91 11.29
CA GLU A 75 0.57 28.57 11.89
C GLU A 75 -0.77 27.84 11.67
N THR A 76 -1.92 28.48 11.89
CA THR A 76 -3.23 27.82 11.71
C THR A 76 -3.49 27.45 10.24
N ILE A 77 -3.11 28.31 9.29
CA ILE A 77 -3.30 28.03 7.85
C ILE A 77 -2.38 26.89 7.40
N VAL A 78 -1.08 26.95 7.76
CA VAL A 78 -0.12 25.88 7.46
C VAL A 78 -0.55 24.56 8.12
N SER A 79 -1.06 24.60 9.35
CA SER A 79 -1.59 23.41 10.06
C SER A 79 -2.80 22.80 9.35
N LYS A 80 -3.72 23.62 8.81
CA LYS A 80 -4.85 23.13 8.02
C LYS A 80 -4.36 22.41 6.76
N ILE A 81 -3.39 22.98 6.04
CA ILE A 81 -2.78 22.35 4.86
C ILE A 81 -2.11 21.02 5.25
N LYS A 82 -1.30 21.00 6.32
CA LYS A 82 -0.65 19.78 6.82
C LYS A 82 -1.64 18.70 7.25
N SER A 83 -2.80 19.09 7.81
CA SER A 83 -3.86 18.15 8.23
C SER A 83 -4.57 17.41 7.09
N LEU A 84 -4.37 17.85 5.84
CA LEU A 84 -4.80 17.11 4.65
C LEU A 84 -3.78 16.05 4.21
N GLY A 85 -2.59 16.01 4.80
CA GLY A 85 -1.45 15.22 4.31
C GLY A 85 -0.67 15.91 3.18
N MET A 86 -1.05 17.14 2.78
CA MET A 86 -0.32 17.89 1.74
C MET A 86 1.13 18.17 2.15
N ASN A 87 2.02 18.15 1.15
CA ASN A 87 3.46 18.31 1.31
C ASN A 87 3.99 19.63 0.74
N SER A 88 3.16 20.43 0.05
CA SER A 88 3.61 21.62 -0.67
C SER A 88 2.57 22.74 -0.73
N ILE A 89 3.04 23.98 -0.89
CA ILE A 89 2.21 25.14 -1.22
C ILE A 89 2.76 25.87 -2.46
N ARG A 90 1.86 26.36 -3.32
CA ARG A 90 2.16 27.33 -4.39
C ARG A 90 1.90 28.73 -3.84
N LEU A 91 2.97 29.38 -3.40
CA LEU A 91 2.93 30.69 -2.74
C LEU A 91 3.13 31.79 -3.78
N THR A 92 2.04 32.49 -4.12
CA THR A 92 2.00 33.37 -5.29
C THR A 92 2.45 34.79 -4.98
N TYR A 93 3.27 35.41 -5.84
CA TYR A 93 3.76 36.79 -5.68
C TYR A 93 3.75 37.59 -7.00
N ALA A 94 3.57 38.90 -6.89
CA ALA A 94 3.64 39.82 -8.03
C ALA A 94 5.06 40.37 -8.24
N THR A 95 5.48 40.56 -9.50
CA THR A 95 6.75 41.24 -9.84
C THR A 95 6.82 42.64 -9.24
N GLU A 96 5.69 43.34 -9.15
CA GLU A 96 5.55 44.65 -8.51
C GLU A 96 6.07 44.70 -7.06
N LEU A 97 5.98 43.60 -6.30
CA LEU A 97 6.51 43.53 -4.94
C LEU A 97 8.01 43.92 -4.94
N ILE A 98 8.74 43.37 -5.91
CA ILE A 98 10.17 43.57 -6.13
C ILE A 98 10.44 44.93 -6.76
N ASP A 99 9.64 45.35 -7.74
CA ASP A 99 9.83 46.66 -8.38
C ASP A 99 9.71 47.80 -7.35
N GLN A 100 8.72 47.73 -6.46
CA GLN A 100 8.56 48.69 -5.36
C GLN A 100 9.72 48.65 -4.34
N ILE A 101 10.40 47.50 -4.16
CA ILE A 101 11.63 47.42 -3.34
C ILE A 101 12.76 48.22 -3.99
N TYR A 102 12.97 48.07 -5.30
CA TYR A 102 14.01 48.80 -6.03
C TYR A 102 13.72 50.31 -6.06
N ASP A 103 12.48 50.70 -6.35
CA ASP A 103 12.06 52.11 -6.38
C ASP A 103 12.16 52.78 -4.99
N ASN A 104 11.99 52.00 -3.91
CA ASN A 104 12.15 52.43 -2.52
C ASN A 104 13.56 52.15 -1.96
N ASN A 105 14.61 52.29 -2.79
CA ASN A 105 16.03 52.15 -2.40
C ASN A 105 16.34 50.83 -1.67
N MET A 106 15.96 49.70 -2.26
CA MET A 106 16.13 48.34 -1.73
C MET A 106 15.44 48.09 -0.37
N THR A 107 14.37 48.83 -0.05
CA THR A 107 13.60 48.69 1.19
C THR A 107 12.16 48.30 0.88
N ASP A 108 11.68 47.19 1.44
CA ASP A 108 10.31 46.71 1.23
C ASP A 108 9.25 47.55 1.98
N VAL A 109 8.03 47.56 1.44
CA VAL A 109 6.89 48.33 1.94
C VAL A 109 6.32 47.64 3.19
N PRO A 110 6.11 48.37 4.30
CA PRO A 110 5.43 47.83 5.48
C PRO A 110 4.00 47.36 5.16
N ILE A 111 3.58 46.22 5.71
CA ILE A 111 2.25 45.64 5.43
C ILE A 111 1.11 46.60 5.77
N ARG A 112 1.28 47.44 6.80
CA ARG A 112 0.31 48.50 7.13
C ARG A 112 0.11 49.47 5.96
N THR A 113 1.21 49.92 5.34
CA THR A 113 1.17 50.79 4.17
C THR A 113 0.47 50.09 3.02
N ALA A 114 0.86 48.84 2.71
CA ALA A 114 0.26 48.04 1.64
C ALA A 114 -1.27 47.90 1.80
N PHE A 115 -1.75 47.52 2.99
CA PHE A 115 -3.19 47.47 3.28
C PHE A 115 -3.88 48.83 3.14
N THR A 116 -3.28 49.92 3.64
CA THR A 116 -3.89 51.26 3.50
C THR A 116 -3.88 51.81 2.06
N THR A 117 -2.97 51.35 1.20
CA THR A 117 -2.93 51.67 -0.22
C THR A 117 -4.00 50.89 -0.99
N ALA A 118 -4.05 49.57 -0.83
CA ALA A 118 -5.00 48.71 -1.56
C ALA A 118 -6.46 48.87 -1.08
N LEU A 119 -6.66 49.00 0.24
CA LEU A 119 -8.00 48.99 0.86
C LEU A 119 -8.48 50.38 1.30
N GLY A 120 -7.65 51.41 1.12
CA GLY A 120 -7.87 52.76 1.65
C GLY A 120 -7.62 52.86 3.16
N LEU A 121 -7.36 54.08 3.66
CA LEU A 121 -6.86 54.33 5.01
C LEU A 121 -7.68 53.67 6.13
N SER A 122 -9.02 53.72 6.05
CA SER A 122 -9.91 53.22 7.11
C SER A 122 -9.94 51.68 7.18
N ASN A 123 -10.30 51.02 6.06
CA ASN A 123 -10.39 49.56 6.02
C ASN A 123 -9.02 48.90 6.06
N GLY A 124 -8.00 49.49 5.41
CA GLY A 124 -6.63 49.01 5.48
C GLY A 124 -6.03 49.04 6.88
N THR A 125 -6.37 50.06 7.68
CA THR A 125 -5.96 50.09 9.10
C THR A 125 -6.64 48.98 9.90
N ARG A 126 -7.96 48.77 9.72
CA ARG A 126 -8.71 47.68 10.37
C ARG A 126 -8.19 46.28 10.01
N VAL A 127 -7.91 46.04 8.73
CA VAL A 127 -7.37 44.75 8.26
C VAL A 127 -5.97 44.51 8.80
N PHE A 128 -5.10 45.53 8.80
CA PHE A 128 -3.80 45.47 9.45
C PHE A 128 -3.90 45.14 10.95
N GLU A 129 -4.82 45.79 11.68
CA GLU A 129 -5.05 45.53 13.11
C GLU A 129 -5.52 44.08 13.36
N SER A 130 -6.40 43.54 12.52
CA SER A 130 -6.78 42.11 12.57
C SER A 130 -5.60 41.18 12.28
N VAL A 131 -4.78 41.49 11.26
CA VAL A 131 -3.59 40.69 10.89
C VAL A 131 -2.59 40.61 12.05
N VAL A 132 -2.32 41.75 12.72
CA VAL A 132 -1.44 41.82 13.90
C VAL A 132 -2.06 41.11 15.10
N ALA A 133 -3.39 41.20 15.31
CA ALA A 133 -4.07 40.49 16.39
C ALA A 133 -4.04 38.96 16.21
N LYS A 134 -4.00 38.47 14.96
CA LYS A 134 -3.86 37.05 14.63
C LYS A 134 -2.40 36.57 14.57
N ASN A 135 -1.46 37.47 14.28
CA ASN A 135 -0.03 37.19 14.14
C ASN A 135 0.78 38.19 15.00
N PRO A 136 0.89 37.98 16.33
CA PRO A 136 1.47 38.97 17.24
C PRO A 136 2.97 39.26 17.07
N THR A 137 3.65 38.51 16.19
CA THR A 137 5.02 38.78 15.73
C THR A 137 5.09 39.90 14.68
N PHE A 138 3.97 40.26 14.05
CA PHE A 138 3.88 41.33 13.07
C PHE A 138 3.53 42.67 13.73
N GLY A 139 3.86 43.78 13.06
CA GLY A 139 3.56 45.13 13.54
C GLY A 139 3.85 46.21 12.52
N ASN A 140 3.90 47.48 12.97
CA ASN A 140 4.04 48.66 12.09
C ASN A 140 5.30 48.65 11.21
N GLY A 141 6.35 47.93 11.61
CA GLY A 141 7.61 47.82 10.85
C GLY A 141 7.71 46.54 10.00
N THR A 142 6.75 45.62 10.07
CA THR A 142 6.78 44.37 9.32
C THR A 142 6.56 44.64 7.84
N THR A 143 7.47 44.18 6.98
CA THR A 143 7.35 44.30 5.52
C THR A 143 6.64 43.09 4.91
N ARG A 144 6.26 43.17 3.63
CA ARG A 144 5.62 42.06 2.90
C ARG A 144 6.52 40.83 2.86
N LEU A 145 7.79 40.97 2.46
CA LEU A 145 8.75 39.87 2.44
C LEU A 145 8.89 39.19 3.81
N GLN A 146 8.81 39.93 4.91
CA GLN A 146 8.86 39.34 6.26
C GLN A 146 7.63 38.47 6.59
N VAL A 147 6.50 38.65 5.89
CA VAL A 147 5.36 37.72 5.94
C VAL A 147 5.63 36.47 5.10
N TYR A 148 6.24 36.60 3.92
CA TYR A 148 6.70 35.44 3.13
C TYR A 148 7.77 34.64 3.89
N ASP A 149 8.73 35.30 4.56
CA ASP A 149 9.72 34.66 5.44
C ASP A 149 9.06 33.89 6.58
N ALA A 150 8.04 34.48 7.22
CA ALA A 150 7.28 33.82 8.28
C ALA A 150 6.49 32.61 7.77
N ILE A 151 5.89 32.69 6.58
CA ILE A 151 5.20 31.56 5.94
C ILE A 151 6.19 30.46 5.57
N ALA A 152 7.32 30.80 4.94
CA ALA A 152 8.34 29.82 4.56
C ALA A 152 8.94 29.11 5.79
N ALA A 153 9.26 29.86 6.85
CA ALA A 153 9.76 29.30 8.12
C ALA A 153 8.73 28.42 8.84
N GLU A 154 7.44 28.77 8.78
CA GLU A 154 6.37 27.99 9.40
C GLU A 154 6.04 26.73 8.58
N CYS A 155 6.01 26.82 7.25
CA CYS A 155 6.01 25.66 6.36
C CYS A 155 7.23 24.76 6.62
N ALA A 156 8.40 25.33 6.90
CA ALA A 156 9.59 24.55 7.21
C ALA A 156 9.42 23.80 8.56
N ARG A 157 8.92 24.48 9.59
CA ARG A 157 8.58 23.88 10.89
C ARG A 157 7.59 22.73 10.78
N GLN A 158 6.64 22.81 9.84
CA GLN A 158 5.61 21.80 9.59
C GLN A 158 5.95 20.81 8.45
N GLN A 159 7.18 20.81 7.95
CA GLN A 159 7.62 19.94 6.84
C GLN A 159 6.71 20.05 5.60
N ILE A 160 6.59 21.26 5.07
CA ILE A 160 5.92 21.61 3.82
C ILE A 160 6.91 22.36 2.92
N TYR A 161 7.01 21.92 1.67
CA TYR A 161 7.81 22.54 0.63
C TYR A 161 7.15 23.82 0.11
N VAL A 162 7.94 24.87 -0.10
CA VAL A 162 7.50 26.06 -0.81
C VAL A 162 7.83 25.87 -2.29
N HIS A 163 6.80 26.04 -3.12
CA HIS A 163 6.91 26.34 -4.53
C HIS A 163 6.54 27.82 -4.69
N LEU A 164 7.47 28.67 -5.13
CA LEU A 164 7.18 30.09 -5.40
C LEU A 164 6.62 30.27 -6.80
N ASP A 165 5.54 31.03 -6.94
CA ASP A 165 4.93 31.34 -8.23
C ASP A 165 4.94 32.85 -8.51
N ASN A 166 5.50 33.26 -9.65
CA ASN A 166 5.46 34.64 -10.11
C ASN A 166 4.16 34.90 -10.90
N HIS A 167 3.07 35.04 -10.16
CA HIS A 167 1.72 34.90 -10.67
C HIS A 167 1.21 36.03 -11.56
N ILE A 168 1.80 37.22 -11.44
CA ILE A 168 1.41 38.41 -12.19
C ILE A 168 2.53 39.46 -12.17
N SER A 169 2.55 40.38 -13.14
CA SER A 169 3.48 41.50 -13.13
C SER A 169 3.03 42.65 -12.21
N LYS A 170 1.82 43.17 -12.43
CA LYS A 170 1.14 44.20 -11.64
C LYS A 170 0.19 43.56 -10.63
N GLY A 171 0.31 43.90 -9.34
CA GLY A 171 -0.51 43.26 -8.29
C GLY A 171 -2.00 43.54 -8.49
N SER A 172 -2.77 42.50 -8.87
CA SER A 172 -4.21 42.57 -9.15
C SER A 172 -4.81 41.16 -9.32
N TRP A 173 -6.14 41.07 -9.49
CA TRP A 173 -6.83 39.80 -9.79
C TRP A 173 -6.60 39.34 -11.24
N CYS A 174 -5.81 38.27 -11.41
CA CYS A 174 -5.65 37.48 -12.64
C CYS A 174 -7.00 36.80 -13.02
N CYS A 175 -7.35 36.48 -14.27
CA CYS A 175 -6.50 36.26 -15.43
C CYS A 175 -7.19 36.73 -16.72
N ASP A 176 -7.45 38.03 -16.83
CA ASP A 176 -8.21 38.58 -17.97
C ASP A 176 -7.27 38.90 -19.15
N PRO A 177 -7.60 38.56 -20.42
CA PRO A 177 -6.71 38.77 -21.56
C PRO A 177 -6.54 40.25 -21.98
N PHE A 178 -7.14 41.19 -21.23
CA PHE A 178 -6.96 42.63 -21.36
C PHE A 178 -6.36 43.26 -20.08
N ASP A 179 -5.89 42.47 -19.11
CA ASP A 179 -5.37 42.95 -17.80
C ASP A 179 -4.02 43.69 -17.88
N GLY A 180 -3.30 43.61 -19.00
CA GLY A 180 -2.00 44.25 -19.22
C GLY A 180 -0.78 43.45 -18.71
N ASN A 181 -1.00 42.22 -18.23
CA ASN A 181 -0.01 41.31 -17.65
C ASN A 181 0.18 40.04 -18.48
N THR A 182 -0.39 39.98 -19.68
CA THR A 182 -0.65 38.73 -20.42
C THR A 182 0.58 38.12 -21.08
N TRP A 183 1.46 38.97 -21.63
CA TRP A 183 2.59 38.58 -22.47
C TRP A 183 3.77 39.54 -22.34
N TRP A 184 4.97 39.09 -22.66
CA TRP A 184 6.18 39.90 -22.58
C TRP A 184 6.10 41.20 -23.41
N ASN A 185 6.37 42.32 -22.73
CA ASN A 185 6.24 43.70 -23.20
C ASN A 185 4.80 44.24 -23.33
N ASP A 186 3.78 43.52 -22.83
CA ASP A 186 2.47 44.10 -22.50
C ASP A 186 2.63 45.17 -21.39
N THR A 187 1.58 45.97 -21.21
CA THR A 187 1.47 47.20 -20.42
C THR A 187 2.24 47.19 -19.09
N TYR A 188 2.23 46.06 -18.37
CA TYR A 188 2.92 45.90 -17.09
C TYR A 188 4.03 44.82 -17.11
N PHE A 189 4.07 43.95 -18.12
CA PHE A 189 4.94 42.77 -18.15
C PHE A 189 6.29 43.06 -18.83
N SER A 190 7.12 43.88 -18.18
CA SER A 190 8.51 44.11 -18.59
C SER A 190 9.37 42.85 -18.41
N PRO A 191 10.00 42.28 -19.47
CA PRO A 191 10.85 41.09 -19.35
C PRO A 191 12.09 41.32 -18.47
N THR A 192 12.51 42.57 -18.30
CA THR A 192 13.65 42.95 -17.46
C THR A 192 13.25 43.11 -16.00
N ASN A 193 12.04 43.61 -15.71
CA ASN A 193 11.52 43.65 -14.34
C ASN A 193 11.19 42.21 -13.87
N TRP A 194 10.58 41.42 -14.75
CA TRP A 194 10.32 39.99 -14.55
C TRP A 194 11.59 39.19 -14.21
N THR A 195 12.60 39.21 -15.08
CA THR A 195 13.85 38.47 -14.80
C THR A 195 14.62 38.99 -13.58
N ARG A 196 14.48 40.27 -13.22
CA ARG A 196 14.94 40.82 -11.93
C ARG A 196 14.12 40.26 -10.75
N GLY A 197 12.81 40.18 -10.88
CA GLY A 197 11.89 39.65 -9.86
C GLY A 197 12.15 38.18 -9.55
N LEU A 198 12.24 37.35 -10.58
CA LEU A 198 12.66 35.95 -10.49
C LEU A 198 14.02 35.82 -9.79
N SER A 199 15.04 36.58 -10.23
CA SER A 199 16.38 36.56 -9.63
C SER A 199 16.35 36.97 -8.16
N TYR A 200 15.56 37.99 -7.81
CA TYR A 200 15.46 38.48 -6.44
C TYR A 200 14.83 37.43 -5.54
N MET A 201 13.68 36.87 -5.92
CA MET A 201 12.95 35.91 -5.08
C MET A 201 13.70 34.57 -4.96
N ALA A 202 14.33 34.11 -6.04
CA ALA A 202 15.22 32.94 -6.01
C ALA A 202 16.38 33.14 -5.02
N ASN A 203 17.03 34.31 -5.04
CA ASN A 203 18.13 34.62 -4.14
C ASN A 203 17.67 34.88 -2.68
N HIS A 204 16.55 35.57 -2.47
CA HIS A 204 15.95 35.82 -1.16
C HIS A 204 15.57 34.50 -0.48
N GLY A 205 14.90 33.63 -1.22
CA GLY A 205 14.48 32.29 -0.76
C GLY A 205 15.62 31.30 -0.49
N ARG A 206 16.90 31.64 -0.74
CA ARG A 206 18.04 30.81 -0.31
C ARG A 206 18.11 30.59 1.20
N SER A 207 17.47 31.47 2.00
CA SER A 207 17.37 31.30 3.46
C SER A 207 16.25 30.34 3.88
N TRP A 208 15.36 29.96 2.95
CA TRP A 208 14.24 29.06 3.20
C TRP A 208 14.65 27.65 2.78
N SER A 209 15.01 26.80 3.75
CA SER A 209 15.50 25.43 3.46
C SER A 209 14.49 24.59 2.67
N ASN A 210 13.20 24.92 2.74
CA ASN A 210 12.09 24.24 2.09
C ASN A 210 11.67 24.83 0.72
N LEU A 211 12.34 25.88 0.22
CA LEU A 211 12.11 26.32 -1.16
C LEU A 211 12.71 25.28 -2.11
N MET A 212 11.86 24.45 -2.71
CA MET A 212 12.28 23.34 -3.59
C MET A 212 12.10 23.65 -5.08
N SER A 213 11.24 24.60 -5.41
CA SER A 213 10.89 24.91 -6.81
C SER A 213 10.34 26.32 -7.00
N MET A 214 10.39 26.79 -8.25
CA MET A 214 9.81 28.06 -8.66
C MET A 214 9.14 27.95 -10.04
N SER A 215 7.94 28.51 -10.18
CA SER A 215 7.32 28.79 -11.49
C SER A 215 7.94 30.05 -12.11
N LEU A 216 7.92 30.11 -13.44
CA LEU A 216 8.43 31.23 -14.22
C LEU A 216 7.42 32.37 -14.36
N TYR A 217 6.16 32.08 -14.70
CA TYR A 217 5.09 33.08 -14.78
C TYR A 217 3.73 32.41 -14.98
N ASN A 218 2.82 32.54 -14.02
CA ASN A 218 1.49 31.92 -14.10
C ASN A 218 0.70 32.38 -15.32
N GLU A 219 0.19 31.42 -16.10
CA GLU A 219 -0.72 31.62 -17.23
C GLU A 219 -0.23 32.64 -18.27
N LEU A 220 0.56 32.19 -19.23
CA LEU A 220 0.85 33.03 -20.41
C LEU A 220 -0.38 33.09 -21.34
N ARG A 221 -0.86 34.31 -21.61
CA ARG A 221 -2.12 34.57 -22.35
C ARG A 221 -1.90 35.46 -23.59
N PRO A 222 -2.76 35.38 -24.62
CA PRO A 222 -2.68 36.29 -25.77
C PRO A 222 -2.90 37.75 -25.35
N PRO A 223 -2.05 38.71 -25.78
CA PRO A 223 -2.21 40.12 -25.46
C PRO A 223 -3.31 40.77 -26.31
N LEU A 224 -4.56 40.62 -25.89
CA LEU A 224 -5.71 41.21 -26.58
C LEU A 224 -5.87 42.72 -26.27
N SER A 225 -5.14 43.22 -25.27
CA SER A 225 -4.90 44.64 -24.98
C SER A 225 -4.15 45.37 -26.10
N ASP A 226 -3.15 44.73 -26.71
CA ASP A 226 -2.31 45.32 -27.76
C ASP A 226 -2.15 44.39 -28.98
N SER A 227 -2.91 44.71 -30.03
CA SER A 227 -2.84 44.03 -31.34
C SER A 227 -1.45 44.05 -32.01
N GLY A 228 -0.55 44.96 -31.61
CA GLY A 228 0.84 44.98 -32.05
C GLY A 228 1.72 43.91 -31.40
N LEU A 229 1.36 43.45 -30.20
CA LEU A 229 2.04 42.36 -29.51
C LEU A 229 1.49 40.98 -29.88
N LEU A 230 0.22 40.89 -30.32
CA LEU A 230 -0.43 39.63 -30.67
C LEU A 230 0.33 38.84 -31.76
N GLY A 231 0.97 39.53 -32.71
CA GLY A 231 1.84 38.90 -33.72
C GLY A 231 3.12 38.25 -33.16
N ASN A 232 3.49 38.56 -31.92
CA ASN A 232 4.63 37.98 -31.21
C ASN A 232 4.21 36.88 -30.20
N TYR A 233 2.90 36.63 -30.01
CA TYR A 233 2.40 35.54 -29.17
C TYR A 233 2.63 34.20 -29.87
N THR A 234 3.80 33.61 -29.63
CA THR A 234 4.38 32.53 -30.44
C THR A 234 5.29 31.64 -29.60
N TRP A 235 5.38 30.36 -29.98
CA TRP A 235 6.25 29.38 -29.34
C TRP A 235 7.75 29.72 -29.49
N GLU A 236 8.15 30.40 -30.57
CA GLU A 236 9.52 30.93 -30.72
C GLU A 236 9.86 32.00 -29.68
N VAL A 237 8.95 32.97 -29.45
CA VAL A 237 9.16 34.03 -28.45
C VAL A 237 9.10 33.46 -27.03
N TRP A 238 8.14 32.57 -26.76
CA TRP A 238 8.06 31.79 -25.51
C TRP A 238 9.41 31.14 -25.19
N TYR A 239 9.95 30.34 -26.12
CA TYR A 239 11.16 29.56 -25.85
C TYR A 239 12.36 30.46 -25.50
N ASN A 240 12.50 31.59 -26.18
CA ASN A 240 13.60 32.53 -25.95
C ASN A 240 13.46 33.29 -24.62
N GLN A 241 12.24 33.62 -24.17
CA GLN A 241 12.04 34.24 -22.86
C GLN A 241 12.09 33.21 -21.71
N ILE A 242 11.59 31.99 -21.91
CA ILE A 242 11.68 30.89 -20.94
C ILE A 242 13.15 30.56 -20.65
N LYS A 243 14.00 30.37 -21.68
CA LYS A 243 15.46 30.21 -21.48
C LYS A 243 16.07 31.37 -20.67
N ARG A 244 15.62 32.61 -20.89
CA ARG A 244 16.08 33.81 -20.16
C ARG A 244 15.63 33.78 -18.69
N GLY A 245 14.37 33.43 -18.41
CA GLY A 245 13.81 33.31 -17.07
C GLY A 245 14.42 32.16 -16.28
N SER A 246 14.53 30.97 -16.88
CA SER A 246 15.17 29.80 -16.24
C SER A 246 16.63 30.07 -15.92
N SER A 247 17.37 30.72 -16.83
CA SER A 247 18.76 31.13 -16.59
C SER A 247 18.86 32.15 -15.43
N ALA A 248 17.89 33.06 -15.30
CA ALA A 248 17.84 34.03 -14.20
C ALA A 248 17.62 33.32 -12.84
N ILE A 249 16.64 32.39 -12.75
CA ILE A 249 16.43 31.59 -11.53
C ILE A 249 17.67 30.75 -11.22
N ASN A 250 18.18 29.96 -12.18
CA ASN A 250 19.32 29.05 -11.93
C ASN A 250 20.59 29.79 -11.50
N SER A 251 20.85 30.98 -12.07
CA SER A 251 22.00 31.82 -11.68
C SER A 251 21.82 32.41 -10.28
N ALA A 252 20.59 32.78 -9.92
CA ALA A 252 20.28 33.33 -8.61
C ALA A 252 20.21 32.26 -7.51
N ASN A 253 19.73 31.05 -7.82
CA ASN A 253 19.62 29.91 -6.92
C ASN A 253 19.75 28.57 -7.70
N PRO A 254 20.89 27.84 -7.55
CA PRO A 254 21.11 26.58 -8.24
C PRO A 254 20.40 25.39 -7.59
N ASP A 255 19.73 25.56 -6.45
CA ASP A 255 19.21 24.46 -5.63
C ASP A 255 17.70 24.20 -5.86
N VAL A 256 17.00 25.09 -6.58
CA VAL A 256 15.54 25.03 -6.82
C VAL A 256 15.20 24.53 -8.23
N LEU A 257 14.19 23.66 -8.36
CA LEU A 257 13.60 23.30 -9.65
C LEU A 257 12.94 24.50 -10.33
N ILE A 258 12.82 24.42 -11.66
CA ILE A 258 12.24 25.48 -12.50
C ILE A 258 11.06 24.88 -13.26
N PHE A 259 9.86 25.37 -12.97
CA PHE A 259 8.63 24.94 -13.62
C PHE A 259 8.38 25.84 -14.84
N LEU A 260 7.99 25.21 -15.95
CA LEU A 260 7.83 25.84 -17.26
C LEU A 260 6.34 25.90 -17.64
N SER A 261 5.73 27.06 -17.41
CA SER A 261 4.41 27.44 -17.91
C SER A 261 4.30 27.32 -19.43
N GLY A 262 3.18 26.79 -19.90
CA GLY A 262 2.88 26.60 -21.32
C GLY A 262 2.40 27.86 -22.04
N LEU A 263 1.43 27.69 -22.93
CA LEU A 263 0.62 28.78 -23.50
C LEU A 263 -0.86 28.60 -23.17
N ASN A 264 -1.65 29.63 -23.50
CA ASN A 264 -3.11 29.65 -23.46
C ASN A 264 -3.68 29.47 -22.04
N GLY A 265 -3.09 30.20 -21.08
CA GLY A 265 -3.40 30.00 -19.66
C GLY A 265 -2.83 28.69 -19.13
N ASP A 266 -1.61 28.37 -19.55
CA ASP A 266 -0.87 27.15 -19.21
C ASP A 266 -1.66 25.85 -19.47
N THR A 267 -2.51 25.85 -20.51
CA THR A 267 -3.31 24.69 -20.95
C THR A 267 -2.78 24.01 -22.22
N ASP A 268 -1.72 24.53 -22.84
CA ASP A 268 -1.03 23.96 -24.00
C ASP A 268 0.49 23.87 -23.75
N LEU A 269 1.02 22.64 -23.77
CA LEU A 269 2.46 22.32 -23.79
C LEU A 269 2.84 21.49 -25.05
N GLN A 270 1.92 21.26 -25.99
CA GLN A 270 2.05 20.19 -26.98
C GLN A 270 3.34 20.30 -27.82
N PRO A 271 3.74 21.47 -28.36
CA PRO A 271 4.96 21.56 -29.16
C PRO A 271 6.26 21.35 -28.38
N VAL A 272 6.23 21.55 -27.05
CA VAL A 272 7.35 21.20 -26.16
C VAL A 272 7.46 19.69 -26.05
N VAL A 273 6.35 19.01 -25.78
CA VAL A 273 6.30 17.57 -25.45
C VAL A 273 6.46 16.67 -26.69
N ASP A 274 5.72 16.97 -27.76
CA ASP A 274 5.81 16.25 -29.04
C ASP A 274 7.07 16.64 -29.84
N GLY A 275 7.83 17.64 -29.38
CA GLY A 275 9.09 18.08 -29.99
C GLY A 275 8.91 18.69 -31.39
N THR A 276 7.74 19.28 -31.68
CA THR A 276 7.40 19.84 -32.98
C THR A 276 8.00 21.25 -33.17
N ALA A 277 7.72 21.88 -34.32
CA ALA A 277 8.27 23.19 -34.65
C ALA A 277 7.65 24.29 -33.77
N LEU A 278 8.51 25.01 -33.05
CA LEU A 278 8.17 26.19 -32.27
C LEU A 278 7.97 27.37 -33.22
N LEU A 279 6.78 27.41 -33.83
CA LEU A 279 6.41 28.38 -34.85
C LEU A 279 6.54 29.84 -34.38
N PRO A 280 6.86 30.78 -35.28
CA PRO A 280 7.00 30.62 -36.74
C PRO A 280 8.34 30.00 -37.21
N SER A 281 9.27 29.73 -36.30
CA SER A 281 10.54 29.07 -36.63
C SER A 281 10.41 27.57 -36.93
N ASN A 282 11.46 27.00 -37.51
CA ASN A 282 11.68 25.55 -37.60
C ASN A 282 12.52 25.00 -36.42
N ALA A 283 12.74 25.77 -35.35
CA ALA A 283 13.39 25.25 -34.15
C ALA A 283 12.43 24.35 -33.37
N THR A 284 12.94 23.33 -32.69
CA THR A 284 12.16 22.48 -31.77
C THR A 284 12.59 22.74 -30.34
N PHE A 285 11.79 22.34 -29.36
CA PHE A 285 12.23 22.38 -27.95
C PHE A 285 13.32 21.33 -27.71
N ARG A 286 14.41 21.72 -27.06
CA ARG A 286 15.53 20.83 -26.71
C ARG A 286 15.98 21.07 -25.29
N ARG A 287 15.91 20.02 -24.46
CA ARG A 287 16.34 20.05 -23.05
C ARG A 287 17.80 20.51 -22.87
N LEU A 288 18.69 20.19 -23.83
CA LEU A 288 20.10 20.59 -23.87
C LEU A 288 20.35 22.10 -24.09
N ASP A 289 19.36 22.90 -24.50
CA ASP A 289 19.53 24.36 -24.61
C ASP A 289 19.50 25.07 -23.23
N PHE A 290 19.29 24.32 -22.15
CA PHE A 290 19.31 24.76 -20.75
C PHE A 290 20.55 24.25 -20.01
N SER A 291 21.72 24.34 -20.65
CA SER A 291 22.87 23.54 -20.23
C SER A 291 23.45 23.90 -18.86
N GLY A 292 23.70 22.87 -18.05
CA GLY A 292 24.11 22.95 -16.65
C GLY A 292 22.95 22.90 -15.65
N TYR A 293 21.71 22.72 -16.10
CA TYR A 293 20.51 22.56 -15.26
C TYR A 293 19.36 21.81 -15.96
N GLU A 294 19.69 20.97 -16.97
CA GLU A 294 18.74 20.14 -17.72
C GLU A 294 17.92 19.21 -16.82
N ASN A 295 18.51 18.76 -15.71
CA ASN A 295 17.92 17.91 -14.67
C ASN A 295 17.18 18.70 -13.58
N LYS A 296 16.74 19.93 -13.85
CA LYS A 296 15.95 20.75 -12.91
C LYS A 296 14.63 21.26 -13.48
N LEU A 297 14.33 20.91 -14.72
CA LEU A 297 13.17 21.41 -15.45
C LEU A 297 11.96 20.49 -15.20
N VAL A 298 10.82 21.11 -14.93
CA VAL A 298 9.48 20.51 -14.77
C VAL A 298 8.53 21.27 -15.69
N LEU A 299 7.52 20.61 -16.27
CA LEU A 299 6.45 21.30 -16.99
C LEU A 299 5.25 21.49 -16.07
N GLU A 300 4.56 22.62 -16.18
CA GLU A 300 3.32 22.85 -15.43
C GLU A 300 2.13 23.06 -16.37
N LEU A 301 1.00 22.44 -16.03
CA LEU A 301 -0.22 22.43 -16.85
C LEU A 301 -1.44 22.68 -15.97
N HIS A 302 -2.30 23.61 -16.38
CA HIS A 302 -3.52 23.96 -15.68
C HIS A 302 -4.72 23.15 -16.21
N SER A 303 -5.74 22.96 -15.37
CA SER A 303 -7.02 22.41 -15.81
C SER A 303 -8.19 23.05 -15.07
N TYR A 304 -9.18 23.56 -15.78
CA TYR A 304 -10.40 24.14 -15.18
C TYR A 304 -11.65 23.72 -15.94
N ASP A 305 -12.76 23.52 -15.23
CA ASP A 305 -14.11 23.21 -15.76
C ASP A 305 -14.56 24.16 -16.88
N ILE A 306 -14.21 25.44 -16.76
CA ILE A 306 -14.58 26.48 -17.72
C ILE A 306 -13.82 26.38 -19.06
N VAL A 307 -12.65 25.74 -19.08
CA VAL A 307 -11.82 25.49 -20.27
C VAL A 307 -12.10 24.09 -20.81
N PHE A 308 -11.91 23.07 -19.96
CA PHE A 308 -12.11 21.66 -20.28
C PHE A 308 -13.59 21.29 -20.11
N LYS A 309 -14.46 21.84 -20.97
CA LYS A 309 -15.88 21.49 -21.01
C LYS A 309 -16.07 20.11 -21.64
N VAL A 310 -16.06 19.09 -20.79
CA VAL A 310 -16.07 17.67 -21.16
C VAL A 310 -17.37 16.99 -20.75
N ASP A 311 -17.97 16.26 -21.69
CA ASP A 311 -19.15 15.44 -21.41
C ASP A 311 -18.80 14.08 -20.78
N THR A 312 -17.55 13.61 -20.89
CA THR A 312 -17.08 12.31 -20.37
C THR A 312 -15.60 12.32 -19.99
N CYS A 313 -15.19 11.43 -19.07
CA CYS A 313 -13.79 11.33 -18.64
C CYS A 313 -12.82 10.81 -19.72
N PRO A 314 -13.15 9.85 -20.60
CA PRO A 314 -12.25 9.47 -21.68
C PRO A 314 -11.86 10.64 -22.61
N LEU A 315 -12.78 11.59 -22.85
CA LEU A 315 -12.46 12.82 -23.58
C LEU A 315 -11.57 13.76 -22.76
N TYR A 316 -11.82 13.90 -21.45
CA TYR A 316 -10.95 14.68 -20.54
C TYR A 316 -9.52 14.15 -20.51
N ASN A 317 -9.36 12.84 -20.33
CA ASN A 317 -8.07 12.15 -20.27
C ASN A 317 -7.32 12.32 -21.60
N ALA A 318 -8.02 12.11 -22.74
CA ALA A 318 -7.44 12.31 -24.07
C ALA A 318 -6.95 13.75 -24.29
N ASN A 319 -7.77 14.76 -23.95
CA ASN A 319 -7.40 16.16 -24.07
C ASN A 319 -6.16 16.49 -23.20
N LEU A 320 -6.09 16.03 -21.95
CA LEU A 320 -4.91 16.27 -21.11
C LEU A 320 -3.64 15.57 -21.62
N PHE A 321 -3.75 14.35 -22.17
CA PHE A 321 -2.63 13.68 -22.80
C PHE A 321 -2.13 14.40 -24.06
N GLU A 322 -3.04 14.92 -24.90
CA GLU A 322 -2.71 15.73 -26.08
C GLU A 322 -2.06 17.08 -25.70
N MET A 323 -2.60 17.77 -24.69
CA MET A 323 -2.09 19.06 -24.24
C MET A 323 -0.74 18.99 -23.50
N GLY A 324 -0.29 17.82 -23.05
CA GLY A 324 1.07 17.66 -22.52
C GLY A 324 1.35 16.44 -21.63
N TYR A 325 0.34 15.75 -21.08
CA TYR A 325 0.59 14.62 -20.17
C TYR A 325 1.22 13.39 -20.84
N SER A 326 1.32 13.35 -22.17
CA SER A 326 2.12 12.35 -22.91
C SER A 326 3.60 12.35 -22.49
N ALA A 327 4.11 13.47 -21.95
CA ALA A 327 5.43 13.58 -21.34
C ALA A 327 5.64 12.65 -20.13
N VAL A 328 4.54 12.29 -19.43
CA VAL A 328 4.54 11.38 -18.28
C VAL A 328 4.36 9.93 -18.72
N LYS A 329 3.46 9.65 -19.67
CA LYS A 329 3.08 8.30 -20.10
C LYS A 329 2.83 8.27 -21.61
N GLY A 330 3.61 7.48 -22.35
CA GLY A 330 3.54 7.37 -23.81
C GLY A 330 4.78 7.88 -24.55
N ASN A 331 4.69 7.89 -25.88
CA ASN A 331 5.81 8.06 -26.82
C ASN A 331 6.19 9.52 -27.11
N ALA A 332 6.09 10.42 -26.12
CA ALA A 332 6.52 11.81 -26.26
C ALA A 332 8.03 11.91 -26.58
N ILE A 333 8.39 12.84 -27.47
CA ILE A 333 9.79 13.11 -27.84
C ILE A 333 10.57 13.71 -26.67
N ASN A 334 9.93 14.59 -25.91
CA ASN A 334 10.50 15.22 -24.72
C ASN A 334 9.81 14.67 -23.47
N ARG A 335 10.46 13.69 -22.82
CA ARG A 335 10.05 13.15 -21.52
C ARG A 335 10.37 14.15 -20.40
N PHE A 336 9.35 14.49 -19.62
CA PHE A 336 9.38 15.49 -18.55
C PHE A 336 8.43 15.12 -17.41
N PRO A 337 8.73 15.51 -16.16
CA PRO A 337 7.71 15.54 -15.11
C PRO A 337 6.71 16.65 -15.43
N VAL A 338 5.43 16.34 -15.28
CA VAL A 338 4.33 17.31 -15.40
C VAL A 338 3.65 17.43 -14.04
N VAL A 339 3.34 18.66 -13.62
CA VAL A 339 2.60 18.96 -12.40
C VAL A 339 1.34 19.75 -12.76
N MET A 340 0.19 19.34 -12.24
CA MET A 340 -1.06 20.10 -12.35
C MET A 340 -1.07 21.23 -11.32
N THR A 341 -0.39 22.35 -11.61
CA THR A 341 -0.16 23.44 -10.63
C THR A 341 -1.40 24.25 -10.29
N GLU A 342 -2.43 24.22 -11.15
CA GLU A 342 -3.77 24.66 -10.79
C GLU A 342 -4.85 23.74 -11.37
N TRP A 343 -5.78 23.35 -10.49
CA TRP A 343 -7.07 22.80 -10.86
C TRP A 343 -8.13 23.08 -9.79
N GLY A 344 -9.38 23.24 -10.17
CA GLY A 344 -10.43 23.64 -9.22
C GLY A 344 -11.84 23.65 -9.79
N PHE A 345 -12.81 23.67 -8.88
CA PHE A 345 -14.25 23.73 -9.13
C PHE A 345 -14.98 24.23 -7.87
N THR A 346 -16.26 24.60 -8.00
CA THR A 346 -17.09 25.11 -6.89
C THR A 346 -17.14 24.13 -5.71
N GLN A 347 -16.75 24.62 -4.54
CA GLN A 347 -16.59 23.85 -3.32
C GLN A 347 -17.91 23.75 -2.54
N ASP A 348 -18.86 22.98 -3.08
CA ASP A 348 -20.13 22.64 -2.45
C ASP A 348 -20.30 21.12 -2.27
N ALA A 349 -21.43 20.67 -1.72
CA ALA A 349 -21.70 19.27 -1.41
C ALA A 349 -22.11 18.40 -2.62
N THR A 350 -22.36 19.03 -3.78
CA THR A 350 -22.91 18.41 -4.99
C THR A 350 -21.97 18.44 -6.19
N THR A 351 -21.28 19.55 -6.44
CA THR A 351 -20.40 19.73 -7.61
C THR A 351 -19.29 18.67 -7.66
N TRP A 352 -18.69 18.30 -6.53
CA TRP A 352 -17.59 17.31 -6.52
C TRP A 352 -18.02 15.87 -6.80
N LYS A 353 -19.30 15.54 -6.54
CA LYS A 353 -19.89 14.20 -6.76
C LYS A 353 -20.55 14.07 -8.14
N ASN A 354 -21.19 15.15 -8.60
CA ASN A 354 -22.08 15.13 -9.76
C ASN A 354 -21.53 15.89 -10.97
N GLY A 355 -20.48 16.70 -10.80
CA GLY A 355 -19.84 17.43 -11.89
C GLY A 355 -18.90 16.52 -12.69
N THR A 356 -19.09 16.46 -14.01
CA THR A 356 -18.25 15.65 -14.90
C THR A 356 -16.78 16.03 -14.77
N TYR A 357 -16.43 17.31 -14.98
CA TYR A 357 -15.06 17.79 -14.80
C TYR A 357 -14.49 17.41 -13.42
N ALA A 358 -15.24 17.67 -12.34
CA ALA A 358 -14.80 17.42 -10.98
C ALA A 358 -14.49 15.94 -10.71
N THR A 359 -15.33 15.03 -11.20
CA THR A 359 -15.09 13.58 -11.07
C THR A 359 -13.96 13.10 -11.99
N CYS A 360 -13.84 13.65 -13.20
CA CYS A 360 -12.80 13.28 -14.15
C CYS A 360 -11.39 13.75 -13.75
N VAL A 361 -11.22 14.96 -13.20
CA VAL A 361 -9.89 15.41 -12.70
C VAL A 361 -9.41 14.55 -11.53
N GLN A 362 -10.30 14.19 -10.61
CA GLN A 362 -10.00 13.25 -9.52
C GLN A 362 -9.65 11.85 -10.06
N ASN A 363 -10.34 11.36 -11.10
CA ASN A 363 -10.06 10.07 -11.71
C ASN A 363 -8.70 10.07 -12.44
N PHE A 364 -8.41 11.10 -13.24
CA PHE A 364 -7.19 11.26 -14.01
C PHE A 364 -5.94 11.28 -13.11
N LEU A 365 -5.93 12.14 -12.10
CA LEU A 365 -4.81 12.27 -11.15
C LEU A 365 -4.56 11.00 -10.33
N ARG A 366 -5.60 10.19 -10.08
CA ARG A 366 -5.50 8.93 -9.33
C ARG A 366 -5.09 7.74 -10.19
N ASN A 367 -5.65 7.61 -11.38
CA ASN A 367 -5.66 6.35 -12.14
C ASN A 367 -4.84 6.41 -13.45
N GLU A 368 -4.83 7.56 -14.13
CA GLU A 368 -4.19 7.68 -15.45
C GLU A 368 -2.70 8.01 -15.34
N VAL A 369 -2.38 8.93 -14.42
CA VAL A 369 -1.02 9.44 -14.16
C VAL A 369 -0.65 9.37 -12.67
N PRO A 370 -0.82 8.20 -11.99
CA PRO A 370 -0.49 8.06 -10.57
C PRO A 370 0.97 8.47 -10.29
N GLY A 371 1.16 9.33 -9.30
CA GLY A 371 2.47 9.88 -8.94
C GLY A 371 2.87 11.16 -9.67
N ALA A 372 2.09 11.64 -10.66
CA ALA A 372 2.22 12.99 -11.17
C ALA A 372 1.81 14.02 -10.09
N GLY A 373 2.50 15.16 -10.04
CA GLY A 373 2.24 16.18 -9.02
C GLY A 373 0.97 16.96 -9.29
N TRP A 374 0.33 17.47 -8.24
CA TRP A 374 -0.85 18.32 -8.36
C TRP A 374 -0.98 19.34 -7.21
N MET A 375 -1.59 20.49 -7.51
CA MET A 375 -1.87 21.56 -6.57
C MET A 375 -3.25 22.15 -6.85
N VAL A 376 -4.15 22.10 -5.86
CA VAL A 376 -5.53 22.57 -6.05
C VAL A 376 -5.62 24.10 -5.93
N TRP A 377 -6.51 24.73 -6.70
CA TRP A 377 -6.89 26.13 -6.61
C TRP A 377 -8.19 26.27 -5.80
N ALA A 378 -8.20 26.83 -4.60
CA ALA A 378 -7.09 27.35 -3.78
C ALA A 378 -7.39 27.17 -2.28
N ILE A 379 -6.45 27.46 -1.38
CA ILE A 379 -6.68 27.31 0.08
C ILE A 379 -7.67 28.36 0.60
N GLY A 380 -7.63 29.57 0.02
CA GLY A 380 -8.26 30.74 0.61
C GLY A 380 -9.77 30.78 0.42
N GLY A 381 -10.50 31.12 1.49
CA GLY A 381 -11.95 31.30 1.44
C GLY A 381 -12.41 32.71 1.08
N SER A 382 -11.50 33.69 1.09
CA SER A 382 -11.80 35.10 0.79
C SER A 382 -10.53 35.89 0.49
N TYR A 383 -10.69 37.02 -0.23
CA TYR A 383 -9.61 37.94 -0.58
C TYR A 383 -9.79 39.31 0.10
N TYR A 384 -8.68 39.94 0.52
CA TYR A 384 -8.62 41.33 0.97
C TYR A 384 -9.34 42.26 -0.01
N ILE A 385 -9.07 42.09 -1.30
CA ILE A 385 -9.72 42.74 -2.43
C ILE A 385 -9.62 41.86 -3.67
N ARG A 386 -10.69 41.82 -4.46
CA ARG A 386 -10.76 41.13 -5.76
C ARG A 386 -11.60 41.98 -6.71
N GLN A 387 -11.03 42.37 -7.86
CA GLN A 387 -11.70 43.20 -8.87
C GLN A 387 -12.36 44.47 -8.27
N GLY A 388 -11.66 45.14 -7.33
CA GLY A 388 -12.16 46.34 -6.64
C GLY A 388 -13.15 46.08 -5.48
N LYS A 389 -13.65 44.85 -5.29
CA LYS A 389 -14.52 44.48 -4.16
C LYS A 389 -13.69 43.91 -3.01
N GLN A 390 -13.69 44.63 -1.87
CA GLN A 390 -13.06 44.18 -0.62
C GLN A 390 -13.85 43.03 0.03
N ASP A 391 -13.17 42.17 0.79
CA ASP A 391 -13.76 41.03 1.52
C ASP A 391 -14.57 40.11 0.57
N SER A 392 -13.93 39.70 -0.53
CA SER A 392 -14.58 38.93 -1.58
C SER A 392 -14.45 37.44 -1.33
N ASP A 393 -15.60 36.75 -1.15
CA ASP A 393 -15.67 35.31 -1.01
C ASP A 393 -15.06 34.55 -2.20
N GLU A 394 -14.43 33.41 -1.92
CA GLU A 394 -13.88 32.48 -2.92
C GLU A 394 -14.63 31.14 -2.86
N SER A 395 -15.59 30.94 -3.76
CA SER A 395 -16.42 29.74 -3.79
C SER A 395 -15.72 28.51 -4.36
N TRP A 396 -14.55 28.66 -4.98
CA TRP A 396 -13.67 27.55 -5.38
C TRP A 396 -12.61 27.24 -4.30
N GLY A 397 -12.61 28.01 -3.20
CA GLY A 397 -11.67 27.89 -2.10
C GLY A 397 -12.00 26.74 -1.16
N LEU A 398 -10.99 25.97 -0.75
CA LEU A 398 -11.14 24.86 0.20
C LEU A 398 -11.71 25.31 1.55
N LEU A 399 -11.43 26.56 1.97
CA LEU A 399 -11.91 27.13 3.22
C LEU A 399 -13.16 28.00 3.05
N ASN A 400 -13.95 28.06 4.12
CA ASN A 400 -15.07 28.98 4.26
C ASN A 400 -14.58 30.44 4.37
N HIS A 401 -15.53 31.39 4.25
CA HIS A 401 -15.25 32.82 4.09
C HIS A 401 -14.30 33.43 5.14
N ASP A 402 -14.41 33.00 6.41
CA ASP A 402 -13.60 33.48 7.53
C ASP A 402 -12.42 32.55 7.87
N TRP A 403 -12.05 31.66 6.93
CA TRP A 403 -10.93 30.73 7.01
C TRP A 403 -10.94 29.82 8.26
N SER A 404 -12.09 29.70 8.93
CA SER A 404 -12.25 28.94 10.17
C SER A 404 -12.32 27.44 9.93
N ASP A 405 -12.98 27.02 8.85
CA ASP A 405 -13.27 25.61 8.54
C ASP A 405 -13.33 25.33 7.03
N TRP A 406 -13.44 24.06 6.68
CA TRP A 406 -13.57 23.61 5.29
C TRP A 406 -14.92 23.99 4.70
N ARG A 407 -14.94 24.46 3.45
CA ARG A 407 -16.16 24.87 2.74
C ARG A 407 -17.03 23.67 2.34
N SER A 408 -16.39 22.56 1.97
CA SER A 408 -17.04 21.27 1.68
C SER A 408 -16.30 20.14 2.41
N PRO A 409 -16.65 19.85 3.68
CA PRO A 409 -16.06 18.74 4.43
C PRO A 409 -16.25 17.37 3.74
N ASP A 410 -17.36 17.20 3.01
CA ASP A 410 -17.61 16.06 2.13
C ASP A 410 -16.49 15.88 1.09
N TYR A 411 -16.14 16.94 0.36
CA TYR A 411 -15.07 16.88 -0.64
C TYR A 411 -13.70 16.65 -0.01
N ILE A 412 -13.41 17.35 1.09
CA ILE A 412 -12.13 17.20 1.82
C ILE A 412 -11.88 15.75 2.20
N ASN A 413 -12.90 15.04 2.70
CA ASN A 413 -12.75 13.66 3.17
C ASN A 413 -12.94 12.61 2.06
N GLY A 414 -13.92 12.78 1.16
CA GLY A 414 -14.24 11.78 0.13
C GLY A 414 -13.57 11.96 -1.23
N GLY A 415 -13.06 13.16 -1.53
CA GLY A 415 -12.42 13.50 -2.79
C GLY A 415 -10.93 13.84 -2.65
N LEU A 416 -10.62 14.90 -1.91
CA LEU A 416 -9.28 15.49 -1.86
C LEU A 416 -8.26 14.66 -1.07
N LYS A 417 -8.58 14.21 0.16
CA LYS A 417 -7.68 13.35 0.94
C LYS A 417 -7.31 12.06 0.17
N PRO A 418 -8.24 11.34 -0.49
CA PRO A 418 -7.91 10.21 -1.36
C PRO A 418 -7.07 10.50 -2.61
N LEU A 419 -6.75 11.76 -2.93
CA LEU A 419 -5.76 12.10 -3.97
C LEU A 419 -4.35 12.38 -3.43
N VAL A 420 -4.21 12.58 -2.12
CA VAL A 420 -2.91 12.86 -1.50
C VAL A 420 -2.10 11.55 -1.54
N PRO A 421 -0.98 11.49 -2.28
CA PRO A 421 -0.24 10.25 -2.42
C PRO A 421 0.32 9.82 -1.06
N LEU A 422 0.24 8.52 -0.77
CA LEU A 422 0.90 7.91 0.39
C LEU A 422 2.44 7.94 0.32
N ILE A 423 3.00 8.56 -0.73
CA ILE A 423 4.42 8.81 -0.98
C ILE A 423 4.93 9.97 -0.08
N MET A 424 4.82 9.79 1.24
CA MET A 424 5.64 10.47 2.25
C MET A 424 6.25 9.45 3.22
N ARG A 425 6.87 8.42 2.64
CA ARG A 425 7.67 7.39 3.33
C ARG A 425 9.10 7.34 2.78
N SER A 426 9.85 8.43 2.90
CA SER A 426 11.31 8.29 3.04
C SER A 426 11.57 7.73 4.44
N PRO A 427 12.31 6.62 4.63
CA PRO A 427 12.44 5.93 5.93
C PRO A 427 13.34 6.65 6.96
N ALA A 428 13.57 7.95 6.77
CA ALA A 428 14.78 8.64 7.22
C ALA A 428 14.63 9.52 8.48
N LEU A 429 13.47 9.51 9.16
CA LEU A 429 13.18 10.46 10.26
C LEU A 429 12.43 9.89 11.49
N LEU A 430 12.55 8.59 11.76
CA LEU A 430 12.07 7.97 13.02
C LEU A 430 13.19 7.34 13.90
N ALA A 431 14.41 7.21 13.38
CA ALA A 431 15.49 6.46 14.04
C ALA A 431 16.12 7.12 15.30
N THR A 432 15.84 8.40 15.58
CA THR A 432 16.50 9.15 16.67
C THR A 432 15.57 9.63 17.80
N ALA A 433 14.31 9.18 17.81
CA ALA A 433 13.37 9.42 18.92
C ALA A 433 13.31 8.26 19.94
N ALA A 434 13.98 7.13 19.66
CA ALA A 434 14.02 5.92 20.50
C ALA A 434 14.83 6.07 21.81
N SER A 435 15.03 7.30 22.29
CA SER A 435 15.68 7.60 23.57
C SER A 435 15.19 8.95 24.09
N LEU A 436 14.68 8.97 25.32
CA LEU A 436 14.28 10.16 26.10
C LEU A 436 12.99 10.92 25.71
N VAL A 437 11.95 10.22 25.22
CA VAL A 437 10.55 10.61 25.57
C VAL A 437 9.79 9.41 26.15
N GLY A 438 10.20 8.99 27.35
CA GLY A 438 9.41 8.09 28.19
C GLY A 438 8.21 8.80 28.81
N LEU A 439 7.21 9.13 27.98
CA LEU A 439 5.93 9.70 28.42
C LEU A 439 4.78 9.07 27.62
N THR A 440 4.40 7.87 28.04
CA THR A 440 3.19 7.16 27.56
C THR A 440 1.96 8.05 27.76
N ARG A 441 1.45 8.63 26.67
CA ARG A 441 0.12 9.27 26.69
C ARG A 441 -0.94 8.17 26.56
N ALA A 442 -1.16 7.44 27.64
CA ALA A 442 -2.25 6.49 27.75
C ALA A 442 -3.58 7.21 27.46
N THR A 443 -4.12 7.00 26.26
CA THR A 443 -5.43 7.47 25.86
C THR A 443 -6.49 6.58 26.50
N ASN A 444 -6.83 6.87 27.76
CA ASN A 444 -7.88 6.17 28.50
C ASN A 444 -9.22 6.20 27.73
N SER A 445 -9.48 5.15 26.97
CA SER A 445 -10.77 4.50 26.74
C SER A 445 -11.99 5.34 26.28
N THR A 446 -11.84 6.61 25.88
CA THR A 446 -13.00 7.44 25.47
C THR A 446 -13.68 6.97 24.20
N ASN A 447 -13.00 6.15 23.38
CA ASN A 447 -13.48 5.70 22.07
C ASN A 447 -13.81 4.19 22.06
N CYS A 448 -13.54 3.44 23.14
CA CYS A 448 -13.91 2.03 23.27
C CYS A 448 -15.35 1.90 23.79
N ASN A 449 -16.31 2.32 22.96
CA ASN A 449 -17.75 2.22 23.21
C ASN A 449 -18.53 2.07 21.89
N VAL A 450 -19.77 1.62 22.00
CA VAL A 450 -20.65 1.34 20.85
C VAL A 450 -20.85 2.59 19.98
N GLU A 451 -21.05 3.75 20.60
CA GLU A 451 -21.34 5.01 19.91
C GLU A 451 -20.19 5.48 19.02
N ALA A 452 -18.94 5.42 19.51
CA ALA A 452 -17.76 5.85 18.77
C ALA A 452 -17.42 4.91 17.61
N ILE A 453 -17.58 3.60 17.79
CA ILE A 453 -17.37 2.60 16.73
C ILE A 453 -18.49 2.70 15.67
N GLN A 454 -19.76 2.82 16.10
CA GLN A 454 -20.92 2.89 15.20
C GLN A 454 -20.90 4.14 14.31
N ALA A 455 -20.32 5.25 14.79
CA ALA A 455 -20.13 6.48 14.01
C ALA A 455 -19.12 6.34 12.85
N ALA A 456 -18.30 5.28 12.82
CA ALA A 456 -17.35 5.00 11.75
C ALA A 456 -17.89 4.04 10.67
N LEU A 457 -19.14 3.58 10.80
CA LEU A 457 -19.72 2.51 9.99
C LEU A 457 -20.84 3.00 9.03
N PRO A 458 -21.02 2.33 7.88
CA PRO A 458 -22.14 2.58 6.97
C PRO A 458 -23.48 2.10 7.57
N SER A 459 -24.59 2.59 7.03
CA SER A 459 -25.94 2.35 7.57
C SER A 459 -26.46 0.91 7.45
N ASN A 460 -25.76 0.01 6.75
CA ASN A 460 -26.04 -1.42 6.71
C ASN A 460 -25.30 -2.23 7.78
N ALA A 461 -24.45 -1.59 8.60
CA ALA A 461 -23.63 -2.23 9.64
C ALA A 461 -24.01 -1.77 11.06
N THR A 462 -24.14 -2.72 11.98
CA THR A 462 -24.53 -2.51 13.38
C THR A 462 -23.48 -3.09 14.33
N VAL A 463 -23.01 -2.30 15.29
CA VAL A 463 -22.10 -2.76 16.35
C VAL A 463 -22.86 -3.63 17.34
N LEU A 464 -22.42 -4.88 17.53
CA LEU A 464 -23.02 -5.84 18.46
C LEU A 464 -22.35 -5.83 19.84
N ASN A 465 -21.05 -5.61 19.90
CA ASN A 465 -20.28 -5.61 21.14
C ASN A 465 -19.07 -4.67 21.02
N VAL A 466 -18.74 -3.96 22.10
CA VAL A 466 -17.46 -3.27 22.30
C VAL A 466 -17.01 -3.50 23.74
N THR A 467 -15.84 -4.10 23.92
CA THR A 467 -15.29 -4.51 25.21
C THR A 467 -13.82 -4.10 25.33
N SER A 468 -13.45 -3.39 26.40
CA SER A 468 -12.04 -3.17 26.74
C SER A 468 -11.46 -4.41 27.41
N VAL A 469 -10.35 -4.91 26.86
CA VAL A 469 -9.61 -6.09 27.30
C VAL A 469 -8.32 -5.61 27.98
N PRO A 470 -8.09 -5.94 29.27
CA PRO A 470 -6.88 -5.55 29.97
C PRO A 470 -5.66 -6.37 29.52
N GLU A 471 -4.47 -5.89 29.84
CA GLU A 471 -3.19 -6.61 29.66
C GLU A 471 -3.24 -8.00 30.32
N GLY A 472 -2.78 -9.03 29.60
CA GLY A 472 -2.90 -10.43 30.01
C GLY A 472 -4.31 -11.03 29.81
N GLY A 473 -5.22 -10.29 29.18
CA GLY A 473 -6.64 -10.63 29.05
C GLY A 473 -6.97 -11.70 28.00
N SER A 474 -8.26 -11.89 27.77
CA SER A 474 -8.83 -12.82 26.80
C SER A 474 -10.14 -12.24 26.25
N PHE A 475 -10.41 -12.44 24.96
CA PHE A 475 -11.67 -12.07 24.33
C PHE A 475 -11.99 -12.98 23.14
N GLY A 476 -13.26 -13.24 22.91
CA GLY A 476 -13.81 -14.03 21.81
C GLY A 476 -15.15 -14.62 22.25
N GLN A 477 -15.86 -15.26 21.32
CA GLN A 477 -17.21 -15.78 21.57
C GLN A 477 -17.24 -17.15 22.29
N GLY A 478 -16.10 -17.81 22.48
CA GLY A 478 -16.04 -19.15 23.08
C GLY A 478 -16.92 -20.13 22.31
N ALA A 479 -17.61 -21.03 23.01
CA ALA A 479 -18.47 -22.06 22.40
C ALA A 479 -19.68 -21.54 21.58
N ASP A 480 -19.95 -20.23 21.57
CA ASP A 480 -20.91 -19.62 20.65
C ASP A 480 -20.32 -19.41 19.23
N ASP A 481 -19.00 -19.48 19.06
CA ASP A 481 -18.32 -19.60 17.76
C ASP A 481 -18.05 -21.09 17.49
N ILE A 482 -18.78 -21.67 16.53
CA ILE A 482 -18.77 -23.11 16.28
C ILE A 482 -17.40 -23.63 15.79
N PRO A 483 -16.72 -22.98 14.83
CA PRO A 483 -15.40 -23.43 14.37
C PRO A 483 -14.22 -22.94 15.23
N TYR A 484 -14.31 -21.77 15.90
CA TYR A 484 -13.21 -21.24 16.72
C TYR A 484 -13.60 -21.11 18.21
N PRO A 485 -14.01 -22.19 18.90
CA PRO A 485 -14.57 -22.13 20.26
C PRO A 485 -13.55 -21.79 21.36
N THR A 486 -12.29 -21.54 21.01
CA THR A 486 -11.19 -21.24 21.93
C THR A 486 -10.76 -19.79 21.75
N ASN A 487 -10.99 -18.97 22.78
CA ASN A 487 -10.56 -17.57 22.77
C ASN A 487 -9.03 -17.44 22.90
N PRO A 488 -8.39 -16.46 22.25
CA PRO A 488 -7.03 -16.05 22.56
C PRO A 488 -6.91 -15.62 24.03
N THR A 489 -5.72 -15.81 24.61
CA THR A 489 -5.42 -15.47 26.02
C THR A 489 -4.05 -14.81 26.10
N ASN A 490 -3.76 -14.12 27.22
CA ASN A 490 -2.56 -13.31 27.38
C ASN A 490 -2.43 -12.20 26.30
N LEU A 491 -3.57 -11.59 25.93
CA LEU A 491 -3.61 -10.47 24.99
C LEU A 491 -2.98 -9.21 25.61
N THR A 492 -2.31 -8.41 24.78
CA THR A 492 -1.96 -7.02 25.09
C THR A 492 -3.23 -6.18 25.31
N SER A 493 -3.18 -5.12 26.12
CA SER A 493 -4.36 -4.29 26.37
C SER A 493 -4.93 -3.67 25.08
N LEU A 494 -6.24 -3.86 24.87
CA LEU A 494 -6.90 -3.57 23.60
C LEU A 494 -8.40 -3.31 23.75
N CYS A 495 -9.01 -2.72 22.73
CA CYS A 495 -10.46 -2.69 22.54
C CYS A 495 -10.88 -3.78 21.55
N ALA A 496 -11.75 -4.69 21.98
CA ALA A 496 -12.35 -5.72 21.15
C ALA A 496 -13.74 -5.30 20.69
N VAL A 497 -14.06 -5.52 19.41
CA VAL A 497 -15.30 -5.06 18.77
C VAL A 497 -15.91 -6.21 17.96
N ILE A 498 -17.24 -6.30 17.94
CA ILE A 498 -18.02 -7.17 17.05
C ILE A 498 -19.03 -6.32 16.28
N VAL A 499 -19.09 -6.48 14.96
CA VAL A 499 -19.99 -5.77 14.05
C VAL A 499 -20.71 -6.78 13.15
N ASN A 500 -22.01 -6.63 12.93
CA ASN A 500 -22.74 -7.38 11.89
C ASN A 500 -23.18 -6.41 10.78
N ALA A 501 -23.06 -6.85 9.52
CA ALA A 501 -23.38 -6.05 8.35
C ALA A 501 -24.23 -6.84 7.34
N SER A 502 -25.27 -6.19 6.81
CA SER A 502 -26.09 -6.74 5.72
C SER A 502 -25.35 -6.54 4.39
N SER A 503 -24.93 -7.67 3.80
CA SER A 503 -24.33 -7.78 2.47
C SER A 503 -25.38 -7.87 1.37
N SER A 504 -26.55 -8.44 1.67
CA SER A 504 -27.68 -8.55 0.75
C SER A 504 -29.03 -8.50 1.47
N ALA A 505 -30.13 -8.61 0.72
CA ALA A 505 -31.48 -8.75 1.27
C ALA A 505 -31.74 -10.15 1.87
N GLU A 506 -30.88 -11.14 1.60
CA GLU A 506 -31.02 -12.51 2.13
C GLU A 506 -29.87 -12.94 3.04
N SER A 507 -28.78 -12.18 3.14
CA SER A 507 -27.56 -12.53 3.87
C SER A 507 -26.91 -11.33 4.59
N SER A 508 -26.14 -11.66 5.62
CA SER A 508 -25.32 -10.75 6.42
C SER A 508 -24.13 -11.52 6.98
N PHE A 509 -23.04 -10.81 7.27
CA PHE A 509 -21.85 -11.36 7.90
C PHE A 509 -21.50 -10.57 9.16
N THR A 510 -20.73 -11.17 10.05
CA THR A 510 -20.24 -10.59 11.30
C THR A 510 -18.72 -10.55 11.27
N PHE A 511 -18.10 -9.47 11.74
CA PHE A 511 -16.65 -9.40 11.87
C PHE A 511 -16.20 -8.92 13.23
N GLY A 512 -15.06 -9.45 13.66
CA GLY A 512 -14.38 -9.11 14.89
C GLY A 512 -13.20 -8.19 14.61
N LEU A 513 -12.91 -7.28 15.54
CA LEU A 513 -11.76 -6.39 15.45
C LEU A 513 -11.04 -6.29 16.81
N PHE A 514 -9.72 -6.40 16.78
CA PHE A 514 -8.83 -6.08 17.90
C PHE A 514 -8.10 -4.76 17.64
N LEU A 515 -8.22 -3.81 18.56
CA LEU A 515 -7.64 -2.47 18.51
C LEU A 515 -6.69 -2.27 19.71
N PRO A 516 -5.39 -2.60 19.61
CA PRO A 516 -4.44 -2.46 20.72
C PRO A 516 -4.25 -1.01 21.17
N ASP A 517 -4.15 -0.79 22.48
CA ASP A 517 -3.86 0.54 23.05
C ASP A 517 -2.49 1.07 22.59
N THR A 518 -1.56 0.15 22.28
CA THR A 518 -0.25 0.45 21.66
C THR A 518 -0.26 0.02 20.18
N TRP A 519 -1.00 0.76 19.35
CA TRP A 519 -1.06 0.53 17.92
C TRP A 519 0.19 1.04 17.19
N ASN A 520 0.70 0.24 16.26
CA ASN A 520 1.94 0.50 15.50
C ASN A 520 1.70 1.14 14.12
N SER A 521 0.50 1.67 13.87
CA SER A 521 0.01 2.16 12.58
C SER A 521 -0.15 1.10 11.47
N ARG A 522 -0.16 -0.19 11.79
CA ARG A 522 -0.38 -1.30 10.83
C ARG A 522 -1.73 -2.00 11.03
N PHE A 523 -2.27 -2.53 9.94
CA PHE A 523 -3.49 -3.34 9.92
C PHE A 523 -3.17 -4.79 9.52
N LEU A 524 -3.91 -5.75 10.08
CA LEU A 524 -3.79 -7.18 9.75
C LEU A 524 -5.18 -7.81 9.55
N ALA A 525 -5.41 -8.44 8.39
CA ALA A 525 -6.55 -9.32 8.16
C ALA A 525 -6.16 -10.79 8.38
N VAL A 526 -7.08 -11.57 8.94
CA VAL A 526 -6.89 -12.97 9.31
C VAL A 526 -7.97 -13.85 8.69
N GLY A 527 -7.53 -14.84 7.90
CA GLY A 527 -8.41 -15.77 7.19
C GLY A 527 -9.02 -16.90 8.03
N ASN A 528 -9.94 -17.64 7.40
CA ASN A 528 -10.70 -18.77 7.97
C ASN A 528 -10.16 -20.13 7.47
N GLY A 529 -10.53 -21.26 8.09
CA GLY A 529 -10.24 -22.61 7.59
C GLY A 529 -11.47 -23.32 6.99
N GLY A 530 -11.28 -24.26 6.07
CA GLY A 530 -12.37 -25.08 5.51
C GLY A 530 -13.57 -24.27 5.01
N PHE A 531 -14.78 -24.72 5.32
CA PHE A 531 -16.05 -24.00 5.10
C PHE A 531 -16.59 -23.36 6.38
N ALA A 532 -15.71 -23.12 7.37
CA ALA A 532 -16.06 -22.57 8.67
C ALA A 532 -16.71 -21.19 8.57
N GLY A 533 -17.86 -21.05 9.22
CA GLY A 533 -18.46 -19.75 9.51
C GLY A 533 -18.22 -19.40 10.97
N GLY A 534 -17.47 -18.35 11.24
CA GLY A 534 -17.03 -17.95 12.58
C GLY A 534 -15.80 -17.05 12.53
N ILE A 535 -15.64 -16.20 13.53
CA ILE A 535 -14.55 -15.21 13.57
C ILE A 535 -13.32 -15.90 14.16
N ASN A 536 -12.20 -15.89 13.44
CA ASN A 536 -10.97 -16.58 13.86
C ASN A 536 -10.22 -15.81 14.97
N TRP A 537 -10.88 -15.64 16.12
CA TRP A 537 -10.39 -14.89 17.28
C TRP A 537 -9.00 -15.36 17.73
N LEU A 538 -8.74 -16.67 17.70
CA LEU A 538 -7.47 -17.24 18.15
C LEU A 538 -6.30 -16.77 17.27
N SER A 539 -6.47 -16.80 15.95
CA SER A 539 -5.44 -16.32 15.00
C SER A 539 -5.42 -14.79 14.89
N MET A 540 -6.53 -14.09 15.20
CA MET A 540 -6.50 -12.64 15.43
C MET A 540 -5.65 -12.25 16.64
N GLY A 541 -5.49 -13.15 17.62
CA GLY A 541 -4.63 -12.94 18.79
C GLY A 541 -3.16 -12.71 18.43
N ASP A 542 -2.72 -13.17 17.25
CA ASP A 542 -1.32 -13.07 16.83
C ASP A 542 -0.91 -11.64 16.45
N GLY A 543 -1.84 -10.79 16.00
CA GLY A 543 -1.53 -9.42 15.56
C GLY A 543 -1.19 -8.41 16.68
N PRO A 544 -1.99 -8.28 17.75
CA PRO A 544 -1.77 -7.29 18.81
C PRO A 544 -0.37 -7.32 19.48
N PRO A 545 0.29 -8.47 19.71
CA PRO A 545 1.68 -8.52 20.22
C PRO A 545 2.75 -7.85 19.34
N TYR A 546 2.48 -7.62 18.05
CA TYR A 546 3.32 -6.78 17.18
C TYR A 546 2.84 -5.33 17.11
N GLY A 547 1.64 -5.05 17.61
CA GLY A 547 0.94 -3.76 17.58
C GLY A 547 -0.09 -3.60 16.47
N PHE A 548 -0.47 -4.67 15.75
CA PHE A 548 -1.46 -4.61 14.67
C PHE A 548 -2.89 -4.38 15.19
N ALA A 549 -3.63 -3.50 14.51
CA ALA A 549 -5.09 -3.57 14.53
C ALA A 549 -5.54 -4.73 13.63
N THR A 550 -6.29 -5.70 14.16
CA THR A 550 -6.46 -7.02 13.54
C THR A 550 -7.93 -7.39 13.33
N VAL A 551 -8.31 -7.89 12.15
CA VAL A 551 -9.70 -8.25 11.76
C VAL A 551 -9.83 -9.73 11.35
N SER A 552 -10.99 -10.33 11.60
CA SER A 552 -11.47 -11.55 10.91
C SER A 552 -13.00 -11.52 10.78
N THR A 553 -13.56 -12.22 9.79
CA THR A 553 -15.00 -12.29 9.49
C THR A 553 -15.56 -13.69 9.76
N ASP A 554 -16.86 -13.79 10.01
CA ASP A 554 -17.61 -15.06 10.09
C ASP A 554 -17.97 -15.64 8.70
N THR A 555 -17.62 -14.94 7.61
CA THR A 555 -17.87 -15.34 6.22
C THR A 555 -19.34 -15.42 5.78
N GLY A 556 -20.29 -15.00 6.63
CA GLY A 556 -21.73 -14.99 6.32
C GLY A 556 -22.57 -16.05 7.05
N HIS A 557 -21.98 -16.84 7.94
CA HIS A 557 -22.67 -17.86 8.74
C HIS A 557 -21.92 -18.19 10.03
N ASN A 558 -22.54 -19.02 10.89
CA ASN A 558 -21.87 -19.65 12.04
C ASN A 558 -22.02 -21.17 11.87
N GLY A 559 -20.92 -21.89 11.68
CA GLY A 559 -20.91 -23.30 11.29
C GLY A 559 -19.51 -23.91 11.22
N SER A 560 -19.42 -25.23 11.36
CA SER A 560 -18.14 -25.95 11.43
C SER A 560 -17.34 -25.91 10.12
N PHE A 561 -16.06 -26.30 10.17
CA PHE A 561 -15.18 -26.44 9.00
C PHE A 561 -15.74 -27.32 7.86
N LEU A 562 -16.73 -28.17 8.15
CA LEU A 562 -17.39 -29.10 7.22
C LEU A 562 -18.86 -28.76 6.93
N ASP A 563 -19.41 -27.69 7.50
CA ASP A 563 -20.81 -27.31 7.29
C ASP A 563 -20.96 -26.42 6.06
N MET A 564 -21.58 -26.95 5.00
CA MET A 564 -21.91 -26.19 3.78
C MET A 564 -23.40 -25.93 3.62
N SER A 565 -24.21 -26.28 4.62
CA SER A 565 -25.68 -26.14 4.57
C SER A 565 -26.14 -24.69 4.43
N PHE A 566 -25.31 -23.75 4.89
CA PHE A 566 -25.48 -22.30 4.71
C PHE A 566 -25.64 -21.91 3.22
N ALA A 567 -25.04 -22.65 2.30
CA ALA A 567 -25.03 -22.33 0.88
C ALA A 567 -26.31 -22.77 0.13
N LEU A 568 -27.20 -23.54 0.77
CA LEU A 568 -28.37 -24.11 0.12
C LEU A 568 -29.35 -23.02 -0.38
N ASN A 569 -29.68 -23.05 -1.68
CA ASN A 569 -30.58 -22.13 -2.37
C ASN A 569 -30.19 -20.63 -2.29
N SER A 570 -28.94 -20.30 -1.97
CA SER A 570 -28.48 -18.92 -1.80
C SER A 570 -27.20 -18.64 -2.59
N THR A 571 -27.24 -17.71 -3.53
CA THR A 571 -26.03 -17.20 -4.21
C THR A 571 -25.30 -16.18 -3.36
N GLU A 572 -26.02 -15.41 -2.55
CA GLU A 572 -25.44 -14.33 -1.74
C GLU A 572 -24.58 -14.86 -0.61
N ARG A 573 -25.02 -15.92 0.09
CA ARG A 573 -24.19 -16.61 1.11
C ARG A 573 -22.96 -17.28 0.52
N LYS A 574 -23.07 -17.83 -0.70
CA LYS A 574 -21.91 -18.35 -1.45
C LYS A 574 -20.90 -17.23 -1.76
N ALA A 575 -21.38 -16.06 -2.18
CA ALA A 575 -20.53 -14.90 -2.46
C ALA A 575 -19.89 -14.29 -1.20
N ASP A 576 -20.63 -14.27 -0.08
CA ASP A 576 -20.13 -13.84 1.23
C ASP A 576 -18.93 -14.71 1.66
N TRP A 577 -19.06 -16.04 1.62
CA TRP A 577 -17.94 -16.96 1.90
C TRP A 577 -16.84 -16.91 0.84
N GLY A 578 -17.22 -16.77 -0.43
CA GLY A 578 -16.30 -16.75 -1.56
C GLY A 578 -15.33 -15.57 -1.55
N TYR A 579 -15.82 -14.35 -1.30
CA TYR A 579 -14.98 -13.15 -1.22
C TYR A 579 -15.59 -12.01 -0.39
N ARG A 580 -16.90 -11.76 -0.51
CA ARG A 580 -17.50 -10.46 -0.16
C ARG A 580 -17.43 -10.14 1.33
N ALA A 581 -17.67 -11.13 2.20
CA ALA A 581 -17.65 -10.90 3.64
C ALA A 581 -16.23 -10.59 4.16
N MET A 582 -15.17 -11.04 3.47
CA MET A 582 -13.79 -10.71 3.85
C MET A 582 -13.47 -9.27 3.45
N HIS A 583 -13.52 -8.95 2.15
CA HIS A 583 -13.31 -7.59 1.62
C HIS A 583 -14.14 -6.51 2.34
N GLU A 584 -15.46 -6.68 2.47
CA GLU A 584 -16.30 -5.65 3.11
C GLU A 584 -15.98 -5.49 4.61
N SER A 585 -15.58 -6.57 5.31
CA SER A 585 -15.06 -6.48 6.68
C SER A 585 -13.75 -5.71 6.75
N ILE A 586 -12.83 -5.92 5.80
CA ILE A 586 -11.56 -5.20 5.71
C ILE A 586 -11.80 -3.71 5.51
N VAL A 587 -12.66 -3.33 4.56
CA VAL A 587 -13.02 -1.92 4.29
C VAL A 587 -13.66 -1.25 5.51
N MET A 588 -14.63 -1.89 6.15
CA MET A 588 -15.27 -1.34 7.35
C MET A 588 -14.33 -1.30 8.56
N ALA A 589 -13.49 -2.31 8.76
CA ALA A 589 -12.49 -2.34 9.80
C ALA A 589 -11.46 -1.21 9.64
N LYS A 590 -10.99 -0.93 8.42
CA LYS A 590 -10.11 0.21 8.13
C LYS A 590 -10.77 1.55 8.45
N SER A 591 -12.09 1.69 8.21
CA SER A 591 -12.86 2.88 8.63
C SER A 591 -12.89 3.02 10.16
N ILE A 592 -13.18 1.93 10.89
CA ILE A 592 -13.15 1.90 12.36
C ILE A 592 -11.75 2.29 12.89
N VAL A 593 -10.69 1.67 12.38
CA VAL A 593 -9.30 1.96 12.76
C VAL A 593 -8.96 3.43 12.52
N SER A 594 -9.32 3.97 11.35
CA SER A 594 -9.12 5.37 10.99
C SER A 594 -9.79 6.35 11.96
N SER A 595 -11.02 6.03 12.39
CA SER A 595 -11.79 6.82 13.36
C SER A 595 -11.22 6.68 14.80
N TYR A 596 -10.92 5.44 15.20
CA TYR A 596 -10.54 5.09 16.58
C TYR A 596 -9.21 5.73 17.00
N TYR A 597 -8.18 5.63 16.16
CA TYR A 597 -6.86 6.24 16.40
C TYR A 597 -6.69 7.64 15.77
N GLY A 598 -7.68 8.14 15.03
CA GLY A 598 -7.62 9.42 14.31
C GLY A 598 -6.66 9.45 13.11
N SER A 599 -6.17 8.29 12.66
CA SER A 599 -5.33 8.14 11.46
C SER A 599 -5.53 6.76 10.84
N ALA A 600 -5.52 6.69 9.51
CA ALA A 600 -5.68 5.44 8.78
C ALA A 600 -4.45 4.51 8.93
N PRO A 601 -4.60 3.19 8.71
CA PRO A 601 -3.46 2.29 8.58
C PRO A 601 -2.44 2.82 7.59
N MET A 602 -1.19 2.86 8.04
CA MET A 602 -0.06 3.34 7.27
C MET A 602 0.59 2.19 6.46
N TYR A 603 0.32 0.94 6.85
CA TYR A 603 0.53 -0.30 6.08
C TYR A 603 -0.61 -1.29 6.37
N SER A 604 -0.98 -2.12 5.40
CA SER A 604 -2.03 -3.14 5.50
C SER A 604 -1.52 -4.53 5.14
N TYR A 605 -1.81 -5.54 5.97
CA TYR A 605 -1.33 -6.91 5.78
C TYR A 605 -2.46 -7.95 5.82
N PHE A 606 -2.29 -9.06 5.12
CA PHE A 606 -3.14 -10.26 5.25
C PHE A 606 -2.30 -11.46 5.71
N THR A 607 -2.83 -12.29 6.61
CA THR A 607 -2.30 -13.62 6.89
C THR A 607 -3.42 -14.65 6.91
N GLY A 608 -3.20 -15.79 6.26
CA GLY A 608 -4.11 -16.92 6.34
C GLY A 608 -3.48 -18.19 5.77
N CYS A 609 -4.01 -19.33 6.19
CA CYS A 609 -3.65 -20.62 5.61
C CYS A 609 -4.90 -21.42 5.22
N SER A 610 -4.79 -22.40 4.33
CA SER A 610 -5.94 -23.20 3.84
C SER A 610 -6.93 -22.34 3.06
N THR A 611 -8.22 -22.32 3.44
CA THR A 611 -9.21 -21.32 2.98
C THR A 611 -8.74 -19.88 3.22
N GLY A 612 -7.94 -19.62 4.27
CA GLY A 612 -7.32 -18.33 4.52
C GLY A 612 -6.26 -17.99 3.48
N GLY A 613 -5.52 -18.99 2.98
CA GLY A 613 -4.61 -18.81 1.84
C GLY A 613 -5.38 -18.60 0.52
N ARG A 614 -6.56 -19.23 0.36
CA ARG A 614 -7.49 -18.93 -0.76
C ARG A 614 -8.00 -17.50 -0.69
N GLN A 615 -8.46 -17.05 0.48
CA GLN A 615 -8.88 -15.67 0.73
C GLN A 615 -7.74 -14.69 0.43
N ALA A 616 -6.52 -14.94 0.95
CA ALA A 616 -5.33 -14.15 0.66
C ALA A 616 -5.09 -13.97 -0.85
N MET A 617 -5.10 -15.05 -1.63
CA MET A 617 -4.96 -14.98 -3.08
C MET A 617 -6.14 -14.27 -3.77
N LYS A 618 -7.35 -14.40 -3.23
CA LYS A 618 -8.56 -13.81 -3.81
C LYS A 618 -8.63 -12.30 -3.60
N GLU A 619 -8.23 -11.80 -2.43
CA GLU A 619 -8.06 -10.37 -2.16
C GLU A 619 -7.00 -9.78 -3.11
N VAL A 620 -5.86 -10.44 -3.29
CA VAL A 620 -4.79 -10.01 -4.23
C VAL A 620 -5.28 -9.93 -5.68
N GLN A 621 -6.23 -10.79 -6.10
CA GLN A 621 -6.79 -10.80 -7.45
C GLN A 621 -7.90 -9.76 -7.66
N MET A 622 -8.81 -9.58 -6.69
CA MET A 622 -10.02 -8.76 -6.86
C MET A 622 -9.94 -7.37 -6.23
N PHE A 623 -9.19 -7.24 -5.14
CA PHE A 623 -9.08 -6.03 -4.31
C PHE A 623 -7.60 -5.73 -4.03
N PRO A 624 -6.75 -5.59 -5.07
CA PRO A 624 -5.30 -5.42 -4.91
C PRO A 624 -4.93 -4.22 -4.04
N GLU A 625 -5.80 -3.22 -3.90
CA GLU A 625 -5.64 -2.07 -3.01
C GLU A 625 -5.71 -2.39 -1.51
N ASP A 626 -6.25 -3.55 -1.11
CA ASP A 626 -6.51 -3.82 0.31
C ASP A 626 -5.25 -4.19 1.11
N PHE A 627 -4.17 -4.66 0.48
CA PHE A 627 -2.97 -5.12 1.18
C PHE A 627 -1.67 -4.71 0.53
N ASP A 628 -0.70 -4.29 1.34
CA ASP A 628 0.67 -4.00 0.91
C ASP A 628 1.56 -5.25 1.05
N GLY A 629 1.25 -6.13 2.02
CA GLY A 629 1.89 -7.44 2.19
C GLY A 629 0.87 -8.55 2.46
N VAL A 630 0.99 -9.67 1.76
CA VAL A 630 0.06 -10.81 1.88
C VAL A 630 0.83 -12.10 2.14
N MET A 631 0.48 -12.81 3.22
CA MET A 631 0.97 -14.16 3.52
C MET A 631 -0.11 -15.22 3.23
N ALA A 632 0.15 -16.07 2.24
CA ALA A 632 -0.76 -17.11 1.75
C ALA A 632 -0.20 -18.51 2.04
N GLY A 633 -0.58 -19.10 3.17
CA GLY A 633 -0.22 -20.46 3.54
C GLY A 633 -1.12 -21.51 2.88
N CYS A 634 -0.53 -22.62 2.42
CA CYS A 634 -1.18 -23.81 1.84
C CYS A 634 -2.51 -23.49 1.13
N PRO A 635 -2.51 -22.59 0.10
CA PRO A 635 -3.74 -21.93 -0.32
C PRO A 635 -4.71 -22.88 -1.02
N SER A 636 -5.96 -22.92 -0.56
CA SER A 636 -7.07 -23.69 -1.14
C SER A 636 -7.62 -23.05 -2.43
N TRP A 637 -6.74 -22.60 -3.33
CA TRP A 637 -7.04 -21.64 -4.40
C TRP A 637 -7.99 -22.18 -5.48
N TRP A 638 -7.92 -23.47 -5.80
CA TRP A 638 -8.73 -24.08 -6.89
C TRP A 638 -9.91 -24.88 -6.33
N THR A 639 -10.80 -24.21 -5.62
CA THR A 639 -11.94 -24.80 -4.89
C THR A 639 -12.73 -25.82 -5.74
N THR A 640 -12.99 -25.50 -7.01
CA THR A 640 -13.78 -26.34 -7.93
C THR A 640 -13.18 -27.72 -8.21
N HIS A 641 -11.84 -27.82 -8.27
CA HIS A 641 -11.13 -29.08 -8.49
C HIS A 641 -10.64 -29.74 -7.20
N GLN A 642 -10.24 -28.95 -6.20
CA GLN A 642 -9.72 -29.48 -4.93
C GLN A 642 -10.81 -30.20 -4.12
N GLN A 643 -12.02 -29.65 -4.05
CA GLN A 643 -13.09 -30.25 -3.26
C GLN A 643 -13.70 -31.46 -3.99
N THR A 644 -13.70 -31.47 -5.32
CA THR A 644 -14.08 -32.66 -6.10
C THR A 644 -13.00 -33.75 -6.05
N TRP A 645 -11.71 -33.38 -5.96
CA TRP A 645 -10.62 -34.31 -5.64
C TRP A 645 -10.74 -34.92 -4.22
N GLN A 646 -11.11 -34.14 -3.20
CA GLN A 646 -11.41 -34.62 -1.84
C GLN A 646 -12.51 -35.70 -1.81
N LEU A 647 -13.50 -35.63 -2.73
CA LEU A 647 -14.50 -36.68 -2.89
C LEU A 647 -13.87 -37.95 -3.49
N GLU A 648 -13.17 -37.79 -4.61
CA GLU A 648 -12.58 -38.89 -5.40
C GLU A 648 -11.54 -39.71 -4.64
N VAL A 649 -10.65 -39.08 -3.85
CA VAL A 649 -9.65 -39.83 -3.07
C VAL A 649 -10.28 -40.69 -1.97
N GLY A 650 -11.43 -40.28 -1.45
CA GLY A 650 -12.27 -41.14 -0.61
C GLY A 650 -12.80 -42.36 -1.38
N LEU A 651 -13.31 -42.15 -2.60
CA LEU A 651 -13.81 -43.24 -3.45
C LEU A 651 -12.72 -44.23 -3.89
N ILE A 652 -11.48 -43.77 -4.10
CA ILE A 652 -10.32 -44.63 -4.43
C ILE A 652 -10.00 -45.63 -3.30
N ASN A 653 -10.32 -45.29 -2.05
CA ASN A 653 -10.10 -46.16 -0.89
C ASN A 653 -11.33 -47.03 -0.56
N LEU A 654 -12.54 -46.49 -0.72
CA LEU A 654 -13.82 -47.16 -0.43
C LEU A 654 -14.23 -48.22 -1.47
N PRO A 655 -15.14 -49.17 -1.14
CA PRO A 655 -15.77 -49.43 0.17
C PRO A 655 -14.84 -50.04 1.23
N GLU A 656 -15.14 -49.79 2.51
CA GLU A 656 -14.37 -50.25 3.68
C GLU A 656 -14.29 -51.79 3.81
N ASN A 657 -15.22 -52.51 3.19
CA ASN A 657 -15.35 -53.97 3.29
C ASN A 657 -14.63 -54.75 2.16
N THR A 658 -13.78 -54.08 1.39
CA THR A 658 -13.03 -54.67 0.26
C THR A 658 -11.63 -55.16 0.66
N SER A 659 -10.93 -55.81 -0.27
CA SER A 659 -9.52 -56.21 -0.10
C SER A 659 -8.50 -55.10 -0.40
N HIS A 660 -8.93 -53.98 -0.98
CA HIS A 660 -8.07 -52.85 -1.36
C HIS A 660 -8.12 -51.67 -0.38
N TYR A 661 -9.17 -51.57 0.44
CA TYR A 661 -9.28 -50.55 1.48
C TYR A 661 -8.07 -50.55 2.43
N ILE A 662 -7.48 -49.38 2.62
CA ILE A 662 -6.44 -49.09 3.59
C ILE A 662 -7.08 -48.36 4.77
N HIS A 663 -7.09 -49.00 5.94
CA HIS A 663 -7.61 -48.40 7.17
C HIS A 663 -6.72 -47.22 7.61
N PRO A 664 -7.28 -46.08 8.05
CA PRO A 664 -6.53 -44.89 8.48
C PRO A 664 -5.30 -45.18 9.37
N ASP A 665 -5.44 -45.98 10.42
CA ASP A 665 -4.36 -46.41 11.34
C ASP A 665 -3.13 -47.06 10.64
N THR A 666 -3.26 -47.44 9.37
CA THR A 666 -2.14 -47.99 8.57
C THR A 666 -1.23 -46.90 8.03
N PHE A 667 -1.72 -45.67 7.84
CA PHE A 667 -1.01 -44.61 7.13
C PHE A 667 0.22 -44.06 7.87
N ASP A 668 0.22 -44.06 9.21
CA ASP A 668 1.43 -43.78 10.00
C ASP A 668 2.55 -44.78 9.67
N TRP A 669 2.22 -46.08 9.62
CA TRP A 669 3.17 -47.12 9.26
C TRP A 669 3.61 -47.04 7.79
N ILE A 670 2.73 -46.64 6.87
CA ILE A 670 3.10 -46.37 5.47
C ILE A 670 4.08 -45.20 5.43
N SER A 671 3.84 -44.12 6.20
CA SER A 671 4.76 -42.99 6.34
C SER A 671 6.14 -43.43 6.84
N ASP A 672 6.20 -44.27 7.89
CA ASP A 672 7.47 -44.88 8.35
C ASP A 672 8.19 -45.63 7.21
N GLN A 673 7.46 -46.40 6.39
CA GLN A 673 8.05 -47.14 5.26
C GLN A 673 8.45 -46.25 4.07
N VAL A 674 7.83 -45.08 3.92
CA VAL A 674 8.18 -44.06 2.92
C VAL A 674 9.42 -43.29 3.36
N ILE A 675 9.46 -42.79 4.61
CA ILE A 675 10.63 -42.11 5.17
C ILE A 675 11.86 -43.03 5.12
N ALA A 676 11.72 -44.30 5.53
CA ALA A 676 12.80 -45.29 5.48
C ALA A 676 13.36 -45.59 4.07
N GLN A 677 12.66 -45.17 3.00
CA GLN A 677 13.15 -45.24 1.61
C GLN A 677 13.60 -43.87 1.07
N CYS A 678 12.99 -42.78 1.52
CA CYS A 678 13.11 -41.46 0.91
C CYS A 678 14.00 -40.46 1.65
N ASP A 679 14.28 -40.65 2.94
CA ASP A 679 15.11 -39.77 3.78
C ASP A 679 16.47 -39.47 3.12
N SER A 680 17.24 -40.53 2.82
CA SER A 680 18.56 -40.46 2.17
C SER A 680 18.61 -39.84 0.75
N SER A 681 17.47 -39.42 0.17
CA SER A 681 17.40 -38.89 -1.21
C SER A 681 18.03 -37.50 -1.39
N ASP A 682 18.28 -36.75 -0.32
CA ASP A 682 19.10 -35.53 -0.34
C ASP A 682 20.57 -35.74 0.08
N GLY A 683 20.90 -36.93 0.59
CA GLY A 683 22.24 -37.31 1.06
C GLY A 683 22.40 -37.37 2.59
N ILE A 684 21.35 -37.10 3.37
CA ILE A 684 21.33 -37.22 4.84
C ILE A 684 20.31 -38.27 5.28
N GLU A 685 20.61 -38.98 6.37
CA GLU A 685 19.63 -39.77 7.12
C GLU A 685 19.29 -39.00 8.41
N ASP A 686 18.21 -38.21 8.41
CA ASP A 686 17.77 -37.47 9.62
C ASP A 686 16.26 -37.51 9.90
N GLY A 687 15.49 -38.25 9.10
CA GLY A 687 14.04 -38.41 9.19
C GLY A 687 13.22 -37.34 8.45
N ILE A 688 13.80 -36.65 7.46
CA ILE A 688 13.14 -35.58 6.71
C ILE A 688 13.35 -35.76 5.20
N ILE A 689 12.26 -35.92 4.45
CA ILE A 689 12.30 -35.92 2.99
C ILE A 689 12.38 -34.46 2.52
N MET A 690 13.58 -33.93 2.29
CA MET A 690 13.77 -32.52 1.89
C MET A 690 13.24 -32.20 0.48
N ASP A 691 13.15 -33.20 -0.40
CA ASP A 691 12.70 -33.05 -1.78
C ASP A 691 12.02 -34.34 -2.29
N PRO A 692 10.71 -34.53 -2.03
CA PRO A 692 9.99 -35.76 -2.40
C PRO A 692 10.10 -36.18 -3.87
N LYS A 693 10.40 -35.25 -4.78
CA LYS A 693 10.57 -35.54 -6.21
C LYS A 693 11.91 -36.25 -6.54
N LYS A 694 12.80 -36.45 -5.55
CA LYS A 694 14.02 -37.25 -5.67
C LYS A 694 13.87 -38.71 -5.22
N CYS A 695 12.78 -39.07 -4.54
CA CYS A 695 12.61 -40.44 -4.02
C CYS A 695 12.12 -41.40 -5.13
N ASP A 696 12.85 -42.50 -5.30
CA ASP A 696 12.46 -43.66 -6.13
C ASP A 696 11.74 -44.69 -5.23
N LEU A 697 10.50 -44.37 -4.85
CA LEU A 697 9.74 -45.11 -3.83
C LEU A 697 9.31 -46.50 -4.34
N TYR A 698 9.81 -47.57 -3.72
CA TYR A 698 9.49 -48.95 -4.08
C TYR A 698 8.36 -49.52 -3.20
N LEU A 699 7.11 -49.35 -3.67
CA LEU A 699 5.92 -49.75 -2.93
C LEU A 699 5.85 -51.26 -2.65
N GLU A 700 6.36 -52.12 -3.55
CA GLU A 700 6.34 -53.57 -3.35
C GLU A 700 7.22 -54.04 -2.16
N ALA A 701 8.10 -53.18 -1.61
CA ALA A 701 8.77 -53.44 -0.33
C ALA A 701 7.79 -53.62 0.84
N MET A 702 6.60 -53.00 0.74
CA MET A 702 5.55 -53.02 1.78
C MET A 702 4.63 -54.26 1.67
N LEU A 703 4.81 -55.14 0.69
CA LEU A 703 3.93 -56.29 0.45
C LEU A 703 3.96 -57.34 1.58
N CYS A 704 2.78 -57.86 1.94
CA CYS A 704 2.67 -58.94 2.91
C CYS A 704 3.37 -60.23 2.47
N SER A 705 4.27 -60.73 3.32
CA SER A 705 4.88 -62.05 3.16
C SER A 705 3.94 -63.16 3.63
N PRO A 706 4.11 -64.43 3.20
CA PRO A 706 3.27 -65.55 3.63
C PRO A 706 3.22 -65.82 5.15
N ASN A 707 4.11 -65.20 5.93
CA ASN A 707 4.24 -65.37 7.38
C ASN A 707 4.02 -64.08 8.19
N SER A 708 3.71 -62.93 7.55
CA SER A 708 3.40 -61.67 8.24
C SER A 708 2.28 -60.94 7.51
N THR A 709 1.21 -60.63 8.25
CA THR A 709 -0.05 -60.07 7.72
C THR A 709 -0.58 -58.92 8.59
N THR A 710 0.29 -58.27 9.38
CA THR A 710 -0.11 -57.27 10.40
C THR A 710 0.70 -55.96 10.35
N THR A 711 1.72 -55.89 9.50
CA THR A 711 2.62 -54.73 9.31
C THR A 711 3.09 -54.75 7.85
N CYS A 712 2.13 -54.70 6.93
CA CYS A 712 2.29 -54.86 5.49
C CYS A 712 0.98 -54.56 4.77
N LEU A 713 1.05 -54.37 3.44
CA LEU A 713 -0.11 -54.17 2.56
C LEU A 713 -0.37 -55.39 1.68
N THR A 714 -1.64 -55.64 1.36
CA THR A 714 -2.01 -56.60 0.30
C THR A 714 -1.62 -56.05 -1.08
N ALA A 715 -1.50 -56.93 -2.08
CA ALA A 715 -1.30 -56.51 -3.46
C ALA A 715 -2.45 -55.65 -4.02
N ASP A 716 -3.62 -55.66 -3.37
CA ASP A 716 -4.77 -54.82 -3.72
C ASP A 716 -4.63 -53.43 -3.08
N GLN A 717 -4.27 -53.36 -1.80
CA GLN A 717 -3.96 -52.11 -1.09
C GLN A 717 -2.78 -51.36 -1.72
N ILE A 718 -1.74 -52.05 -2.20
CA ILE A 718 -0.65 -51.43 -2.97
C ILE A 718 -1.19 -50.68 -4.20
N ARG A 719 -2.21 -51.21 -4.90
CA ARG A 719 -2.79 -50.55 -6.08
C ARG A 719 -3.68 -49.36 -5.71
N THR A 720 -4.33 -49.38 -4.55
CA THR A 720 -4.99 -48.18 -3.99
C THR A 720 -3.94 -47.12 -3.61
N LEU A 721 -2.84 -47.50 -2.97
CA LEU A 721 -1.74 -46.56 -2.65
C LEU A 721 -1.07 -45.99 -3.92
N GLU A 722 -0.82 -46.81 -4.95
CA GLU A 722 -0.39 -46.34 -6.28
C GLU A 722 -1.36 -45.30 -6.88
N ALA A 723 -2.67 -45.48 -6.72
CA ALA A 723 -3.69 -44.57 -7.24
C ALA A 723 -3.70 -43.24 -6.48
N LEU A 724 -3.47 -43.26 -5.16
CA LEU A 724 -3.39 -42.07 -4.31
C LEU A 724 -2.16 -41.19 -4.62
N TYR A 725 -1.07 -41.74 -5.17
CA TYR A 725 0.06 -40.94 -5.67
C TYR A 725 -0.09 -40.46 -7.13
N ARG A 726 -1.02 -41.03 -7.91
CA ARG A 726 -1.18 -40.68 -9.34
C ARG A 726 -2.03 -39.41 -9.48
N PRO A 727 -1.58 -38.38 -10.24
CA PRO A 727 -2.39 -37.20 -10.54
C PRO A 727 -3.77 -37.58 -11.09
N LEU A 728 -4.82 -36.95 -10.58
CA LEU A 728 -6.19 -37.32 -10.91
C LEU A 728 -6.52 -36.92 -12.35
N ALA A 729 -7.04 -37.87 -13.12
CA ALA A 729 -7.46 -37.67 -14.50
C ALA A 729 -8.65 -38.58 -14.85
N PHE A 730 -9.54 -38.09 -15.72
CA PHE A 730 -10.77 -38.78 -16.14
C PHE A 730 -10.76 -39.08 -17.66
N ASP A 731 -11.57 -40.05 -18.09
CA ASP A 731 -11.77 -40.47 -19.49
C ASP A 731 -10.48 -40.61 -20.31
N ASN A 732 -10.27 -39.71 -21.29
CA ASN A 732 -9.18 -39.76 -22.27
C ASN A 732 -7.88 -39.14 -21.71
N ASN A 733 -7.53 -39.47 -20.46
CA ASN A 733 -6.47 -38.84 -19.66
C ASN A 733 -6.64 -37.32 -19.50
N THR A 734 -7.89 -36.85 -19.34
CA THR A 734 -8.20 -35.45 -19.03
C THR A 734 -7.77 -35.16 -17.59
N TRP A 735 -6.62 -34.50 -17.42
CA TRP A 735 -6.10 -34.13 -16.10
C TRP A 735 -7.03 -33.16 -15.38
N ALA A 736 -7.34 -33.46 -14.11
CA ALA A 736 -8.15 -32.63 -13.24
C ALA A 736 -7.30 -31.96 -12.16
N TYR A 737 -6.54 -32.72 -11.37
CA TYR A 737 -5.87 -32.17 -10.18
C TYR A 737 -4.56 -32.94 -9.87
N PRO A 738 -3.54 -32.33 -9.24
CA PRO A 738 -2.49 -33.12 -8.60
C PRO A 738 -3.08 -33.99 -7.49
N ASN A 739 -2.37 -35.06 -7.13
CA ASN A 739 -2.75 -35.96 -6.03
C ASN A 739 -1.66 -35.93 -4.95
N PHE A 740 -1.78 -36.74 -3.90
CA PHE A 740 -0.87 -36.69 -2.76
C PHE A 740 0.61 -36.80 -3.14
N GLY A 741 1.44 -36.05 -2.41
CA GLY A 741 2.89 -36.13 -2.51
C GLY A 741 3.44 -37.31 -1.70
N VAL A 742 4.58 -37.85 -2.13
CA VAL A 742 5.39 -38.73 -1.28
C VAL A 742 5.84 -37.94 -0.04
N GLY A 743 5.67 -38.52 1.14
CA GLY A 743 5.94 -37.88 2.43
C GLY A 743 4.72 -37.26 3.12
N SER A 744 3.52 -37.28 2.52
CA SER A 744 2.28 -36.78 3.16
C SER A 744 1.42 -37.88 3.79
N GLU A 745 1.92 -39.12 3.89
CA GLU A 745 1.14 -40.33 4.18
C GLU A 745 0.42 -40.23 5.54
N ALA A 746 1.15 -39.82 6.58
CA ALA A 746 0.63 -39.62 7.94
C ALA A 746 -0.51 -38.58 8.04
N GLN A 747 -0.78 -37.80 6.99
CA GLN A 747 -1.94 -36.91 6.92
C GLN A 747 -2.96 -37.27 5.83
N MET A 748 -2.65 -38.14 4.85
CA MET A 748 -3.58 -38.53 3.77
C MET A 748 -4.97 -38.96 4.28
N ALA A 749 -5.01 -39.64 5.44
CA ALA A 749 -6.23 -40.12 6.06
C ALA A 749 -7.24 -39.00 6.41
N SER A 750 -6.81 -37.74 6.58
CA SER A 750 -7.70 -36.60 6.85
C SER A 750 -8.53 -36.16 5.64
N SER A 751 -8.19 -36.68 4.44
CA SER A 751 -8.91 -36.45 3.18
C SER A 751 -9.88 -37.59 2.82
N PHE A 752 -10.04 -38.60 3.68
CA PHE A 752 -11.06 -39.63 3.54
C PHE A 752 -12.29 -39.31 4.40
N GLY A 753 -13.32 -40.15 4.37
CA GLY A 753 -14.45 -40.05 5.30
C GLY A 753 -14.24 -40.85 6.59
N ASP A 754 -15.09 -40.60 7.58
CA ASP A 754 -15.02 -41.24 8.90
C ASP A 754 -15.18 -42.76 8.83
N VAL A 755 -14.33 -43.50 9.54
CA VAL A 755 -14.36 -44.98 9.58
C VAL A 755 -15.70 -45.50 10.12
N GLY A 756 -16.29 -46.45 9.42
CA GLY A 756 -17.59 -47.04 9.74
C GLY A 756 -18.77 -46.32 9.09
N THR A 757 -18.54 -45.24 8.33
CA THR A 757 -19.59 -44.57 7.53
C THR A 757 -19.71 -45.13 6.12
N ASN A 758 -18.62 -45.69 5.57
CA ASN A 758 -18.50 -46.09 4.17
C ASN A 758 -18.89 -44.96 3.19
N ALA A 759 -18.50 -43.72 3.50
CA ALA A 759 -18.72 -42.52 2.69
C ALA A 759 -17.40 -41.73 2.54
N PRO A 760 -17.21 -40.95 1.46
CA PRO A 760 -16.02 -40.11 1.27
C PRO A 760 -16.05 -38.84 2.16
N SER A 761 -14.99 -38.03 2.08
CA SER A 761 -14.83 -36.81 2.89
C SER A 761 -15.98 -35.81 2.68
N LEU A 762 -16.53 -35.28 3.79
CA LEU A 762 -17.58 -34.26 3.75
C LEU A 762 -17.12 -32.97 3.05
N TYR A 763 -15.82 -32.68 3.01
CA TYR A 763 -15.26 -31.58 2.20
C TYR A 763 -15.68 -31.70 0.73
N GLY A 764 -15.65 -32.92 0.17
CA GLY A 764 -16.09 -33.15 -1.20
C GLY A 764 -17.60 -33.34 -1.33
N THR A 765 -18.20 -34.20 -0.50
CA THR A 765 -19.63 -34.54 -0.62
C THR A 765 -20.53 -33.31 -0.40
N GLN A 766 -20.30 -32.52 0.65
CA GLN A 766 -21.10 -31.32 0.90
C GLN A 766 -20.80 -30.21 -0.12
N TYR A 767 -19.59 -30.13 -0.66
CA TYR A 767 -19.29 -29.18 -1.72
C TYR A 767 -20.12 -29.46 -2.97
N VAL A 768 -20.20 -30.72 -3.41
CA VAL A 768 -21.07 -31.06 -4.54
C VAL A 768 -22.54 -30.78 -4.20
N GLN A 769 -23.04 -31.33 -3.09
CA GLN A 769 -24.44 -31.18 -2.66
C GLN A 769 -24.90 -29.72 -2.55
N TYR A 770 -24.19 -28.88 -1.80
CA TYR A 770 -24.62 -27.52 -1.46
C TYR A 770 -24.04 -26.45 -2.36
N MET A 771 -22.76 -26.52 -2.72
CA MET A 771 -22.11 -25.49 -3.54
C MET A 771 -22.40 -25.66 -5.04
N VAL A 772 -22.36 -26.89 -5.57
CA VAL A 772 -22.48 -27.17 -7.01
C VAL A 772 -23.91 -27.53 -7.45
N VAL A 773 -24.43 -28.70 -7.08
CA VAL A 773 -25.73 -29.20 -7.60
C VAL A 773 -26.95 -28.63 -6.89
N ASN A 774 -26.76 -28.07 -5.69
CA ASN A 774 -27.79 -27.45 -4.86
C ASN A 774 -28.93 -28.44 -4.48
N ASP A 775 -28.54 -29.66 -4.14
CA ASP A 775 -29.42 -30.75 -3.67
C ASP A 775 -28.75 -31.49 -2.49
N PRO A 776 -29.29 -31.42 -1.26
CA PRO A 776 -28.75 -32.12 -0.09
C PRO A 776 -29.03 -33.63 -0.11
N THR A 777 -29.70 -34.15 -1.14
CA THR A 777 -30.00 -35.58 -1.32
C THR A 777 -29.22 -36.23 -2.47
N TRP A 778 -28.31 -35.49 -3.13
CA TRP A 778 -27.41 -36.04 -4.14
C TRP A 778 -26.47 -37.11 -3.54
N ASP A 779 -26.35 -38.24 -4.25
CA ASP A 779 -25.56 -39.40 -3.87
C ASP A 779 -24.13 -39.29 -4.45
N PHE A 780 -23.11 -39.51 -3.62
CA PHE A 780 -21.71 -39.49 -4.06
C PHE A 780 -21.37 -40.60 -5.06
N ASN A 781 -22.22 -41.65 -5.18
CA ASN A 781 -22.08 -42.67 -6.21
C ASN A 781 -22.45 -42.18 -7.63
N ASP A 782 -23.11 -41.02 -7.76
CA ASP A 782 -23.38 -40.34 -9.03
C ASP A 782 -22.25 -39.36 -9.45
N PHE A 783 -21.09 -39.40 -8.79
CA PHE A 783 -19.95 -38.55 -9.13
C PHE A 783 -19.32 -38.88 -10.50
N SER A 784 -19.02 -37.84 -11.27
CA SER A 784 -18.36 -37.93 -12.58
C SER A 784 -17.59 -36.65 -12.89
N TYR A 785 -16.79 -36.66 -13.97
CA TYR A 785 -16.11 -35.47 -14.47
C TYR A 785 -17.06 -34.31 -14.84
N ASP A 786 -18.33 -34.60 -15.16
CA ASP A 786 -19.34 -33.58 -15.45
C ASP A 786 -19.60 -32.67 -14.23
N ILE A 787 -19.46 -33.20 -13.00
CA ILE A 787 -19.58 -32.43 -11.76
C ILE A 787 -18.45 -31.41 -11.63
N ILE A 788 -17.23 -31.76 -12.08
CA ILE A 788 -16.08 -30.84 -12.09
C ILE A 788 -16.31 -29.73 -13.14
N GLN A 789 -16.77 -30.10 -14.34
CA GLN A 789 -17.14 -29.12 -15.38
C GLN A 789 -18.28 -28.19 -14.93
N GLN A 790 -19.27 -28.70 -14.20
CA GLN A 790 -20.35 -27.92 -13.61
C GLN A 790 -19.82 -26.98 -12.51
N ALA A 791 -18.91 -27.46 -11.66
CA ALA A 791 -18.28 -26.64 -10.62
C ALA A 791 -17.49 -25.47 -11.23
N ASP A 792 -16.67 -25.72 -12.26
CA ASP A 792 -15.93 -24.68 -12.98
C ASP A 792 -16.86 -23.68 -13.70
N ALA A 793 -17.91 -24.17 -14.37
CA ALA A 793 -18.87 -23.32 -15.09
C ALA A 793 -19.73 -22.43 -14.16
N ILE A 794 -19.94 -22.85 -12.91
CA ILE A 794 -20.65 -22.06 -11.89
C ILE A 794 -19.69 -21.17 -11.10
N ASN A 795 -18.46 -21.64 -10.83
CA ASN A 795 -17.52 -21.12 -9.83
C ASN A 795 -18.27 -20.67 -8.54
N PRO A 796 -18.80 -21.61 -7.73
CA PRO A 796 -19.69 -21.30 -6.60
C PRO A 796 -19.16 -20.19 -5.69
N GLY A 797 -19.92 -19.09 -5.61
CA GLY A 797 -19.55 -17.91 -4.80
C GLY A 797 -18.40 -17.07 -5.36
N ASN A 798 -17.97 -17.32 -6.61
CA ASN A 798 -16.70 -16.86 -7.17
C ASN A 798 -15.51 -17.30 -6.30
N ALA A 799 -15.59 -18.45 -5.61
CA ALA A 799 -14.62 -18.80 -4.57
C ALA A 799 -13.24 -19.22 -5.08
N SER A 800 -13.12 -19.75 -6.31
CA SER A 800 -11.80 -20.08 -6.88
C SER A 800 -10.96 -18.83 -7.06
N ALA A 801 -9.72 -18.87 -6.57
CA ALA A 801 -8.71 -17.83 -6.71
C ALA A 801 -7.77 -18.18 -7.87
N ASN A 802 -8.33 -18.33 -9.07
CA ASN A 802 -7.68 -18.83 -10.28
C ASN A 802 -7.45 -17.75 -11.35
N ASP A 803 -7.45 -16.46 -10.97
CA ASP A 803 -6.88 -15.42 -11.83
C ASP A 803 -5.37 -15.32 -11.61
N PHE A 804 -4.60 -15.37 -12.70
CA PHE A 804 -3.14 -15.41 -12.65
C PHE A 804 -2.50 -14.08 -13.02
N ASP A 805 -3.29 -13.09 -13.43
CA ASP A 805 -2.83 -11.72 -13.67
C ASP A 805 -2.87 -10.91 -12.38
N LEU A 806 -1.73 -10.82 -11.71
CA LEU A 806 -1.55 -10.04 -10.48
C LEU A 806 -0.91 -8.66 -10.75
N SER A 807 -0.96 -8.18 -12.00
CA SER A 807 -0.31 -6.93 -12.41
C SER A 807 -0.79 -5.71 -11.63
N ALA A 808 -2.06 -5.66 -11.25
CA ALA A 808 -2.62 -4.58 -10.44
C ALA A 808 -2.05 -4.52 -9.01
N PHE A 809 -1.81 -5.69 -8.38
CA PHE A 809 -1.16 -5.79 -7.07
C PHE A 809 0.33 -5.45 -7.14
N HIS A 810 1.03 -5.99 -8.14
CA HIS A 810 2.44 -5.68 -8.41
C HIS A 810 2.66 -4.18 -8.69
N ALA A 811 1.84 -3.56 -9.54
CA ALA A 811 2.02 -2.17 -9.98
C ALA A 811 1.90 -1.14 -8.87
N ARG A 812 1.24 -1.47 -7.74
CA ARG A 812 1.18 -0.65 -6.52
C ARG A 812 2.21 -1.04 -5.46
N GLY A 813 3.13 -1.95 -5.77
CA GLY A 813 4.26 -2.36 -4.93
C GLY A 813 3.96 -3.50 -3.95
N GLY A 814 2.80 -4.15 -4.05
CA GLY A 814 2.36 -5.21 -3.13
C GLY A 814 3.30 -6.42 -3.11
N LYS A 815 3.47 -7.02 -1.93
CA LYS A 815 4.36 -8.17 -1.68
C LYS A 815 3.58 -9.43 -1.30
N LEU A 816 3.89 -10.56 -1.94
CA LEU A 816 3.24 -11.84 -1.73
C LEU A 816 4.24 -12.89 -1.21
N LEU A 817 4.01 -13.40 0.00
CA LEU A 817 4.74 -14.50 0.61
C LEU A 817 3.83 -15.72 0.64
N GLN A 818 4.05 -16.68 -0.24
CA GLN A 818 3.33 -17.96 -0.23
C GLN A 818 4.16 -19.02 0.49
N TYR A 819 3.51 -19.93 1.22
CA TYR A 819 4.18 -21.13 1.72
C TYR A 819 3.30 -22.38 1.58
N HIS A 820 3.91 -23.57 1.52
CA HIS A 820 3.17 -24.84 1.52
C HIS A 820 3.99 -25.97 2.15
N GLY A 821 3.35 -26.81 2.98
CA GLY A 821 3.95 -28.03 3.51
C GLY A 821 4.23 -29.06 2.41
N TYR A 822 5.40 -29.70 2.42
CA TYR A 822 5.69 -30.83 1.52
C TYR A 822 5.00 -32.12 1.95
N ALA A 823 4.58 -32.22 3.21
CA ALA A 823 3.83 -33.35 3.78
C ALA A 823 2.34 -33.01 4.00
N ASP A 824 1.81 -32.06 3.23
CA ASP A 824 0.39 -31.66 3.29
C ASP A 824 -0.50 -32.78 2.72
N GLY A 825 -1.27 -33.42 3.61
CA GLY A 825 -2.21 -34.49 3.29
C GLY A 825 -3.66 -34.03 3.21
N LEU A 826 -3.93 -32.72 3.15
CA LEU A 826 -5.27 -32.15 2.96
C LEU A 826 -5.36 -31.31 1.66
N ILE A 827 -4.26 -30.67 1.25
CA ILE A 827 -4.13 -29.97 -0.02
C ILE A 827 -2.80 -30.39 -0.68
N PRO A 828 -2.80 -31.04 -1.86
CA PRO A 828 -1.57 -31.44 -2.52
C PRO A 828 -0.63 -30.27 -2.82
N THR A 829 0.61 -30.33 -2.33
CA THR A 829 1.64 -29.28 -2.49
C THR A 829 1.84 -28.85 -3.95
N ASP A 830 1.76 -29.81 -4.88
CA ASP A 830 1.87 -29.58 -6.33
C ASP A 830 0.80 -28.61 -6.86
N ALA A 831 -0.35 -28.45 -6.20
CA ALA A 831 -1.37 -27.45 -6.58
C ALA A 831 -0.85 -26.03 -6.38
N SER A 832 -0.01 -25.78 -5.38
CA SER A 832 0.66 -24.49 -5.20
C SER A 832 1.86 -24.31 -6.14
N VAL A 833 2.58 -25.38 -6.47
CA VAL A 833 3.61 -25.35 -7.53
C VAL A 833 2.98 -25.04 -8.89
N TYR A 834 1.77 -25.52 -9.16
CA TYR A 834 0.99 -25.17 -10.35
C TYR A 834 0.57 -23.69 -10.33
N LEU A 835 -0.02 -23.21 -9.22
CA LEU A 835 -0.38 -21.79 -9.05
C LEU A 835 0.80 -20.85 -9.32
N TYR A 836 1.95 -21.11 -8.67
CA TYR A 836 3.18 -20.34 -8.86
C TYR A 836 3.60 -20.28 -10.34
N ARG A 837 3.57 -21.42 -11.04
CA ARG A 837 3.92 -21.52 -12.46
C ARG A 837 2.93 -20.78 -13.37
N GLN A 838 1.63 -20.78 -13.05
CA GLN A 838 0.63 -20.04 -13.82
C GLN A 838 0.76 -18.52 -13.64
N ILE A 839 0.99 -18.05 -12.40
CA ILE A 839 1.27 -16.63 -12.11
C ILE A 839 2.56 -16.20 -12.82
N LEU A 840 3.67 -16.94 -12.66
CA LEU A 840 4.95 -16.67 -13.34
C LEU A 840 4.77 -16.61 -14.87
N SER A 841 4.10 -17.60 -15.47
CA SER A 841 3.88 -17.65 -16.92
C SER A 841 2.97 -16.52 -17.41
N THR A 842 2.07 -16.00 -16.56
CA THR A 842 1.16 -14.90 -16.90
C THR A 842 1.86 -13.55 -16.76
N MET A 843 2.50 -13.30 -15.62
CA MET A 843 3.22 -12.06 -15.33
C MET A 843 4.40 -11.84 -16.28
N TYR A 844 5.23 -12.85 -16.50
CA TYR A 844 6.31 -12.75 -17.48
C TYR A 844 5.78 -12.77 -18.92
N GLY A 845 4.87 -13.69 -19.25
CA GLY A 845 4.41 -13.92 -20.62
C GLY A 845 3.48 -12.85 -21.21
N GLN A 846 2.72 -12.13 -20.38
CA GLN A 846 1.81 -11.07 -20.81
C GLN A 846 2.33 -9.66 -20.50
N HIS A 847 3.00 -9.47 -19.36
CA HIS A 847 3.44 -8.15 -18.88
C HIS A 847 4.95 -7.93 -18.89
N GLY A 848 5.76 -8.97 -19.11
CA GLY A 848 7.23 -8.88 -19.01
C GLY A 848 7.73 -8.65 -17.58
N VAL A 849 6.94 -9.04 -16.58
CA VAL A 849 7.22 -8.84 -15.15
C VAL A 849 7.83 -10.12 -14.56
N GLU A 850 9.05 -10.01 -14.05
CA GLU A 850 9.65 -11.02 -13.17
C GLU A 850 8.94 -11.05 -11.81
N VAL A 851 8.82 -12.23 -11.20
CA VAL A 851 8.08 -12.41 -9.94
C VAL A 851 8.92 -12.17 -8.69
N ASP A 852 10.22 -12.48 -8.74
CA ASP A 852 11.13 -12.57 -7.59
C ASP A 852 11.16 -11.33 -6.68
N ASP A 853 11.07 -10.12 -7.25
CA ASP A 853 11.13 -8.85 -6.51
C ASP A 853 9.89 -8.55 -5.65
N TRP A 854 8.78 -9.28 -5.85
CA TRP A 854 7.51 -9.04 -5.17
C TRP A 854 6.69 -10.29 -4.80
N TYR A 855 7.05 -11.47 -5.29
CA TYR A 855 6.41 -12.76 -4.99
C TYR A 855 7.46 -13.82 -4.66
N ARG A 856 7.43 -14.33 -3.43
CA ARG A 856 8.35 -15.33 -2.89
C ARG A 856 7.53 -16.53 -2.40
N PHE A 857 7.87 -17.73 -2.87
CA PHE A 857 7.18 -18.97 -2.52
C PHE A 857 8.12 -19.92 -1.77
N PHE A 858 7.71 -20.43 -0.61
CA PHE A 858 8.50 -21.30 0.25
C PHE A 858 7.86 -22.70 0.37
N LEU A 859 8.62 -23.74 0.05
CA LEU A 859 8.23 -25.12 0.32
C LEU A 859 8.84 -25.58 1.64
N VAL A 860 8.06 -26.28 2.46
CA VAL A 860 8.40 -26.62 3.85
C VAL A 860 8.52 -28.14 4.03
N PRO A 861 9.74 -28.72 3.96
CA PRO A 861 9.98 -30.14 4.15
C PRO A 861 9.36 -30.71 5.42
N GLY A 862 8.65 -31.84 5.28
CA GLY A 862 8.01 -32.55 6.39
C GLY A 862 6.89 -31.80 7.13
N MET A 863 6.60 -30.52 6.83
CA MET A 863 5.46 -29.82 7.42
C MET A 863 4.16 -30.32 6.79
N HIS A 864 3.17 -30.56 7.65
CA HIS A 864 1.80 -30.92 7.29
C HIS A 864 0.98 -29.69 6.84
N HIS A 865 -0.33 -29.86 6.68
CA HIS A 865 -1.26 -28.78 6.37
C HIS A 865 -1.14 -27.62 7.37
N CYS A 866 -0.63 -26.47 6.88
CA CYS A 866 -0.36 -25.22 7.62
C CYS A 866 0.68 -25.25 8.75
N GLN A 867 0.79 -26.35 9.48
CA GLN A 867 1.47 -26.46 10.77
C GLN A 867 1.77 -27.93 11.11
N GLN A 868 2.47 -28.18 12.21
CA GLN A 868 2.93 -29.52 12.64
C GLN A 868 3.81 -30.22 11.59
N SER A 869 4.31 -31.40 11.92
CA SER A 869 5.32 -32.09 11.12
C SER A 869 5.24 -33.61 11.18
N VAL A 870 5.63 -34.24 10.07
CA VAL A 870 6.13 -35.61 10.07
C VAL A 870 7.36 -35.65 10.98
N GLY A 871 7.27 -36.39 12.08
CA GLY A 871 8.35 -36.54 13.06
C GLY A 871 8.95 -35.21 13.53
N ASP A 872 10.27 -35.11 13.42
CA ASP A 872 11.10 -34.00 13.90
C ASP A 872 11.32 -32.86 12.86
N ALA A 873 10.56 -32.84 11.75
CA ALA A 873 10.78 -31.84 10.71
C ALA A 873 10.46 -30.40 11.20
N PRO A 874 11.31 -29.39 10.95
CA PRO A 874 11.05 -28.02 11.39
C PRO A 874 9.89 -27.38 10.62
N TRP A 875 8.90 -26.88 11.36
CA TRP A 875 7.62 -26.41 10.81
C TRP A 875 7.21 -25.02 11.29
N LEU A 876 7.70 -24.55 12.44
CA LEU A 876 7.36 -23.24 12.98
C LEU A 876 8.28 -22.16 12.37
N PHE A 877 7.70 -21.17 11.71
CA PHE A 877 8.42 -20.00 11.15
C PHE A 877 7.57 -18.72 11.15
N GLY A 878 6.62 -18.58 12.09
CA GLY A 878 5.67 -17.46 12.09
C GLY A 878 4.60 -17.53 10.98
N GLY A 879 4.35 -18.72 10.43
CA GLY A 879 3.20 -18.97 9.56
C GLY A 879 1.88 -18.82 10.32
N SER A 880 0.79 -18.60 9.57
CA SER A 880 -0.54 -18.28 10.11
C SER A 880 -1.03 -19.32 11.12
N GLY A 881 -1.25 -18.91 12.37
CA GLY A 881 -1.77 -19.73 13.48
C GLY A 881 -0.82 -20.80 14.05
N GLN A 882 0.43 -20.90 13.56
CA GLN A 882 1.34 -22.01 13.92
C GLN A 882 1.63 -22.13 15.44
N THR A 883 1.71 -21.02 16.15
CA THR A 883 2.01 -20.96 17.59
C THR A 883 0.93 -21.58 18.49
N GLN A 884 -0.27 -21.77 17.95
CA GLN A 884 -1.41 -22.39 18.64
C GLN A 884 -1.21 -23.88 18.92
N ASN A 885 -0.32 -24.55 18.17
CA ASN A 885 -0.01 -25.98 18.31
C ASN A 885 1.28 -26.29 19.09
N LEU A 886 1.87 -25.29 19.75
CA LEU A 886 3.00 -25.47 20.66
C LEU A 886 2.53 -25.92 22.05
N VAL A 887 3.47 -26.33 22.92
CA VAL A 887 3.19 -26.69 24.32
C VAL A 887 3.95 -25.75 25.28
N PRO A 888 3.25 -25.00 26.17
CA PRO A 888 1.81 -24.71 26.11
C PRO A 888 1.46 -23.93 24.84
N ALA A 889 0.20 -24.03 24.40
CA ALA A 889 -0.30 -23.30 23.24
C ALA A 889 -0.10 -21.79 23.44
N GLN A 890 0.60 -21.13 22.52
CA GLN A 890 0.76 -19.69 22.54
C GLN A 890 -0.39 -19.08 21.76
N ALA A 891 -1.25 -18.36 22.48
CA ALA A 891 -2.53 -17.86 21.98
C ALA A 891 -2.47 -16.41 21.45
N ALA A 892 -1.25 -15.87 21.31
CA ALA A 892 -0.96 -14.52 20.82
C ALA A 892 0.53 -14.34 20.47
N GLY A 893 0.88 -14.39 19.18
CA GLY A 893 2.15 -13.91 18.62
C GLY A 893 3.15 -15.02 18.29
N THR A 894 4.43 -14.65 18.08
CA THR A 894 5.55 -15.58 17.92
C THR A 894 6.26 -15.87 19.26
N VAL A 895 7.10 -16.91 19.25
CA VAL A 895 7.88 -17.39 20.40
C VAL A 895 8.99 -16.40 20.78
N GLU A 896 9.12 -16.10 22.08
CA GLU A 896 10.23 -15.31 22.61
C GLU A 896 11.59 -15.97 22.27
N GLY A 897 12.48 -15.21 21.63
CA GLY A 897 13.77 -15.72 21.13
C GLY A 897 13.77 -16.13 19.65
N LEU A 898 12.61 -16.17 18.98
CA LEU A 898 12.46 -16.36 17.52
C LEU A 898 11.76 -15.17 16.85
N ARG A 899 11.82 -13.98 17.48
CA ARG A 899 11.10 -12.77 17.07
C ARG A 899 12.01 -11.85 16.24
N ASP A 900 12.40 -12.33 15.07
CA ASP A 900 13.27 -11.65 14.10
C ASP A 900 12.89 -12.05 12.66
N GLU A 901 13.37 -11.31 11.65
CA GLU A 901 13.02 -11.58 10.26
C GLU A 901 13.60 -12.89 9.68
N GLU A 902 14.53 -13.56 10.35
CA GLU A 902 15.00 -14.88 9.89
C GLU A 902 14.03 -15.97 10.36
N HIS A 903 13.43 -15.87 11.55
CA HIS A 903 12.59 -16.94 12.13
C HIS A 903 11.07 -16.69 12.06
N ASP A 904 10.63 -15.50 11.68
CA ASP A 904 9.23 -15.08 11.66
C ASP A 904 8.85 -14.48 10.29
N ALA A 905 8.04 -15.20 9.52
CA ALA A 905 7.60 -14.83 8.19
C ALA A 905 6.68 -13.59 8.16
N LEU A 906 5.97 -13.28 9.23
CA LEU A 906 5.20 -12.03 9.33
C LEU A 906 6.16 -10.84 9.49
N LEU A 907 7.18 -10.97 10.34
CA LEU A 907 8.25 -9.98 10.44
C LEU A 907 9.08 -9.86 9.14
N ALA A 908 9.34 -10.97 8.45
CA ALA A 908 10.02 -10.97 7.16
C ALA A 908 9.21 -10.25 6.07
N LEU A 909 7.90 -10.55 5.98
CA LEU A 909 6.98 -9.87 5.07
C LEU A 909 6.87 -8.37 5.41
N MET A 910 6.82 -8.00 6.68
CA MET A 910 6.91 -6.60 7.10
C MET A 910 8.22 -5.97 6.63
N LYS A 911 9.39 -6.61 6.86
CA LYS A 911 10.67 -6.05 6.42
C LYS A 911 10.78 -5.87 4.91
N TRP A 912 10.10 -6.72 4.15
CA TRP A 912 10.02 -6.62 2.69
C TRP A 912 9.15 -5.45 2.20
N VAL A 913 7.97 -5.26 2.80
CA VAL A 913 7.06 -4.15 2.50
C VAL A 913 7.63 -2.81 2.95
N GLU A 914 8.25 -2.76 4.13
CA GLU A 914 8.57 -1.50 4.82
C GLU A 914 10.02 -1.03 4.62
N GLU A 915 10.95 -1.95 4.36
CA GLU A 915 12.37 -1.67 4.12
C GLU A 915 12.86 -2.12 2.74
N GLY A 916 11.99 -2.72 1.91
CA GLY A 916 12.34 -3.25 0.59
C GLY A 916 13.15 -4.55 0.61
N LYS A 917 13.30 -5.21 1.77
CA LYS A 917 14.21 -6.36 1.96
C LYS A 917 13.48 -7.68 1.80
N ALA A 918 13.60 -8.30 0.62
CA ALA A 918 13.01 -9.61 0.36
C ALA A 918 13.59 -10.71 1.27
N PRO A 919 12.78 -11.69 1.71
CA PRO A 919 13.29 -12.85 2.44
C PRO A 919 14.06 -13.78 1.48
N GLU A 920 15.38 -13.79 1.59
CA GLU A 920 16.26 -14.73 0.87
C GLU A 920 16.28 -16.13 1.51
N ARG A 921 15.84 -16.23 2.78
CA ARG A 921 15.56 -17.48 3.50
C ARG A 921 14.61 -17.19 4.68
N ILE A 922 13.97 -18.22 5.22
CA ILE A 922 13.23 -18.17 6.49
C ILE A 922 13.54 -19.45 7.28
N VAL A 923 13.95 -19.37 8.54
CA VAL A 923 14.41 -20.51 9.35
C VAL A 923 13.25 -21.15 10.10
N ALA A 924 12.78 -22.29 9.58
CA ALA A 924 11.81 -23.13 10.27
C ALA A 924 12.45 -23.85 11.46
N THR A 925 11.66 -24.01 12.53
CA THR A 925 12.09 -24.55 13.82
C THR A 925 11.21 -25.73 14.27
N LYS A 926 11.82 -26.75 14.90
CA LYS A 926 11.17 -27.80 15.69
C LYS A 926 11.60 -27.64 17.15
N PHE A 927 10.65 -27.63 18.08
CA PHE A 927 10.90 -27.74 19.52
C PHE A 927 10.78 -29.21 19.97
N VAL A 928 11.50 -29.59 21.02
CA VAL A 928 11.41 -30.95 21.59
C VAL A 928 9.98 -31.24 22.02
N ASN A 929 9.32 -32.22 21.39
CA ASN A 929 7.88 -32.52 21.54
C ASN A 929 7.00 -31.27 21.38
N ASP A 930 7.37 -30.38 20.45
CA ASP A 930 6.75 -29.06 20.19
C ASP A 930 6.60 -28.17 21.46
N THR A 931 7.38 -28.48 22.50
CA THR A 931 7.33 -27.84 23.81
C THR A 931 8.43 -26.79 23.92
N VAL A 932 8.07 -25.51 23.86
CA VAL A 932 9.02 -24.38 23.85
C VAL A 932 10.00 -24.45 25.04
N ALA A 933 9.50 -24.81 26.22
CA ALA A 933 10.28 -24.91 27.46
C ALA A 933 11.31 -26.07 27.47
N LEU A 934 11.26 -27.01 26.52
CA LEU A 934 12.26 -28.07 26.35
C LEU A 934 13.38 -27.69 25.36
N GLY A 935 13.25 -26.55 24.67
CA GLY A 935 14.26 -26.01 23.77
C GLY A 935 14.16 -26.49 22.32
N VAL A 936 14.92 -25.83 21.46
CA VAL A 936 15.00 -26.12 20.03
C VAL A 936 15.67 -27.48 19.81
N GLN A 937 15.01 -28.33 19.02
CA GLN A 937 15.49 -29.66 18.63
C GLN A 937 16.21 -29.62 17.27
N ARG A 938 15.68 -28.85 16.33
CA ARG A 938 16.15 -28.80 14.93
C ARG A 938 15.72 -27.50 14.25
N GLN A 939 16.56 -26.97 13.35
CA GLN A 939 16.21 -25.84 12.47
C GLN A 939 16.66 -26.09 11.03
N ARG A 940 15.89 -25.61 10.04
CA ARG A 940 16.21 -25.65 8.60
C ARG A 940 15.92 -24.28 7.98
N PRO A 941 16.80 -23.73 7.13
CA PRO A 941 16.39 -22.63 6.26
C PRO A 941 15.40 -23.16 5.21
N LEU A 942 14.32 -22.44 5.03
CA LEU A 942 13.42 -22.50 3.89
C LEU A 942 13.93 -21.53 2.83
N CYS A 943 13.91 -21.94 1.57
CA CYS A 943 14.48 -21.17 0.46
C CYS A 943 13.38 -20.73 -0.52
N PRO A 944 13.52 -19.57 -1.19
CA PRO A 944 12.63 -19.17 -2.26
C PRO A 944 12.66 -20.17 -3.42
N PHE A 945 11.54 -20.83 -3.68
CA PHE A 945 11.36 -21.74 -4.81
C PHE A 945 11.68 -21.03 -6.13
N PRO A 946 12.45 -21.62 -7.06
CA PRO A 946 12.85 -23.03 -7.14
C PRO A 946 14.12 -23.44 -6.37
N ARG A 947 14.73 -22.54 -5.59
CA ARG A 947 15.90 -22.86 -4.75
C ARG A 947 15.48 -23.76 -3.58
N TYR A 948 16.41 -24.55 -3.07
CA TYR A 948 16.18 -25.48 -1.95
C TYR A 948 17.36 -25.47 -0.98
N ALA A 949 17.12 -25.88 0.26
CA ALA A 949 18.18 -25.98 1.27
C ALA A 949 19.03 -27.24 1.03
N SER A 950 20.35 -27.05 1.00
CA SER A 950 21.33 -28.13 0.91
C SER A 950 22.35 -28.01 2.04
N TYR A 951 22.75 -29.15 2.60
CA TYR A 951 23.73 -29.20 3.68
C TYR A 951 25.15 -28.99 3.14
N VAL A 952 25.94 -28.11 3.78
CA VAL A 952 27.26 -27.68 3.29
C VAL A 952 28.37 -28.72 3.45
N GLY A 953 28.02 -29.99 3.71
CA GLY A 953 28.94 -31.11 3.92
C GLY A 953 29.69 -31.08 5.27
N SER A 954 29.42 -30.11 6.15
CA SER A 954 30.00 -30.03 7.49
C SER A 954 29.13 -29.20 8.45
N GLY A 955 29.33 -29.41 9.76
CA GLY A 955 28.51 -28.81 10.81
C GLY A 955 27.54 -29.82 11.43
N ASN A 956 26.73 -29.37 12.39
CA ASN A 956 25.63 -30.17 12.95
C ASN A 956 24.44 -30.10 11.97
N VAL A 957 23.95 -31.25 11.49
CA VAL A 957 22.78 -31.26 10.59
C VAL A 957 21.58 -30.56 11.21
N SER A 958 21.38 -30.59 12.53
CA SER A 958 20.22 -29.95 13.18
C SER A 958 20.27 -28.42 13.28
N GLU A 959 21.40 -27.78 12.92
CA GLU A 959 21.57 -26.32 12.99
C GLU A 959 21.42 -25.68 11.61
N ALA A 960 20.58 -24.64 11.48
CA ALA A 960 20.32 -23.97 10.20
C ALA A 960 21.55 -23.31 9.56
N ALA A 961 22.60 -23.02 10.35
CA ALA A 961 23.88 -22.51 9.86
C ALA A 961 24.71 -23.54 9.05
N SER A 962 24.37 -24.83 9.13
CA SER A 962 25.00 -25.90 8.35
C SER A 962 24.37 -26.09 6.95
N TRP A 963 23.45 -25.21 6.56
CA TRP A 963 22.65 -25.33 5.34
C TRP A 963 22.67 -24.01 4.55
N GLU A 964 22.70 -24.11 3.23
CA GLU A 964 22.63 -22.97 2.30
C GLU A 964 21.54 -23.17 1.24
N CYS A 965 21.01 -22.06 0.69
CA CYS A 965 20.02 -22.11 -0.37
C CYS A 965 20.71 -22.21 -1.74
N VAL A 966 20.55 -23.35 -2.41
CA VAL A 966 21.15 -23.65 -3.71
C VAL A 966 20.10 -23.77 -4.80
N ASP A 967 20.51 -23.50 -6.05
CA ASP A 967 19.62 -23.56 -7.20
C ASP A 967 19.34 -25.01 -7.60
N LYS A 968 18.07 -25.34 -7.90
CA LYS A 968 17.67 -26.68 -8.29
C LYS A 968 17.92 -26.89 -9.79
N ALA A 969 19.02 -27.56 -10.11
CA ALA A 969 19.47 -27.79 -11.48
C ALA A 969 18.40 -28.50 -12.34
N GLY A 970 17.88 -27.80 -13.36
CA GLY A 970 16.95 -28.36 -14.35
C GLY A 970 15.46 -28.15 -14.07
N ILE A 971 15.09 -27.14 -13.25
CA ILE A 971 13.73 -26.61 -13.15
C ILE A 971 13.61 -25.28 -13.92
#